data_AF-D3CWG3-F1
#
_entry.id   AF-D3CWG3-F1
#
_cell.length_a   1.000
_cell.length_b   1.000
_cell.length_c   1.000
_cell.angle_alpha   90.00
_cell.angle_beta   90.00
_cell.angle_gamma   90.00
#
_symmetry.space_group_name_H-M   'P 1'
#
loop_
_entity.id
_entity.type
_entity.pdbx_description
1 polymer ?
#
loop_
_entity_poly.entity_id
_entity_poly.type
_entity_poly.pdbx_seq_one_letter_code
_entity_poly.pdbx_strand_id
1 'polypeptide(L)'
;MGGAGKSTLAVALIHDPVVCSLFPDGIVWERIGSEPDIAGILRHLLNAFGDSSHVSDVDVGVRRLRSLLSGAQCLIVLDDVWDIAIVEALRLPSSVRVLVTSRTRAAWYADAAAYELAMLDEHTARRMLAKYAGLTVDELPAVADEIVERCDGLALALALVGSMFRLGSRWQYIVERLRGATLHKLTARFPGYLYQNLFAALDVSVQALPPSESDRFRDLVVFAGRGPVPIDIVALLWGATGGLDSLDVEEMVNLLGLRSLVRVDRFTGTITLHDLLFDYMRVSIPEGRYEWLNRVLSEALLCRWGGVQSGFPGLRERVSIDLADRYGLAWLIPHLAASDIPNTIDQVLALEGSGDGVLINVWFDVHEQLGMINSYLSDVDTAWRLAKERTDRDLAEGRLATTLGMEIRYVAMKGSILLRVSRVPPKLMYRLVESGIWTLEYCLEHVGAIPEGRDRVSAVCEIIDLVPEASRDALIHETLDRLDDFIYSDSVRLASLARSMPLTLLRMVVDGAKVSTIERWSRNLILLKHHIDPVEFSEMLIEAFSRALTEKSSGALSVLIPHLDQSRLDRIIESLRSWSSDAGEVYRVHKVQALCEISRRLDGDQRSIFSRWALALASGIEGHPQRFEAFLAFDDEMIPDRRSRLVDIALSVEDPYHRLFSIRSVIECGEKVTPLLVDEMLRCTHSVDSDAMRAECLGAVSEFLSETARINAQLEALDLLARSDNLDDWFYTLDGISLELDHSLLRRAFLVCQRIDDAGDVAKTVSEYALILGEERQVVSSTEFKDMRSSAKSPEQRAALEVAILRIDNDLSVSSILDAVEPLHVAGWSAVEFDELLPFVTAGVDDGRIAARLEDIINTEQWPSSRLDLTVQLLKHNLPDPRLRRDIAVLAFRSVLDINNDDLVKAREFAELVQYVPADMGPEALATARELGGYVMPWTLAAIAMRGDWETDLGLADDPAAALAGETEGYVYARALLCLCRCADGESREVLVRAALHSMRKVSDTLQWAFFLAAVAPYVDSRRFRPFLDLIDILCPRDGWRMVPGIPESMLDGHHSRVAELICRSRPQGVIADRLSKTLMRLATAKSMIFWWRLVLEEGAKMGRSTFVQAILPAASVVAKYGGNEAVEEAALGILDCQRWWP
;
A
#
# COMPACT_ATOMS: atom_id res chain seq x y z
N MET A 1 35.97 -25.53 -5.56
CA MET A 1 37.30 -25.41 -6.21
C MET A 1 37.56 -24.04 -6.83
N GLY A 2 38.55 -23.28 -6.35
CA GLY A 2 38.99 -22.02 -6.98
C GLY A 2 39.86 -22.29 -8.22
N GLY A 3 39.67 -21.58 -9.33
CA GLY A 3 40.50 -21.73 -10.54
C GLY A 3 40.20 -22.93 -11.46
N ALA A 4 39.19 -23.75 -11.14
CA ALA A 4 38.78 -24.91 -11.95
C ALA A 4 37.98 -24.56 -13.23
N GLY A 5 37.60 -23.29 -13.43
CA GLY A 5 36.85 -22.85 -14.62
C GLY A 5 35.32 -22.83 -14.46
N LYS A 6 34.78 -22.91 -13.24
CA LYS A 6 33.32 -22.84 -12.98
C LYS A 6 32.68 -21.59 -13.59
N SER A 7 33.26 -20.42 -13.36
CA SER A 7 32.80 -19.15 -13.94
C SER A 7 32.91 -19.16 -15.46
N THR A 8 33.97 -19.74 -16.03
CA THR A 8 34.11 -19.88 -17.50
C THR A 8 33.03 -20.77 -18.10
N LEU A 9 32.67 -21.87 -17.44
CA LEU A 9 31.60 -22.77 -17.87
C LEU A 9 30.23 -22.13 -17.72
N ALA A 10 29.98 -21.42 -16.62
CA ALA A 10 28.76 -20.65 -16.46
C ALA A 10 28.66 -19.56 -17.54
N VAL A 11 29.76 -18.86 -17.88
CA VAL A 11 29.78 -17.93 -19.03
C VAL A 11 29.44 -18.64 -20.34
N ALA A 12 30.03 -19.81 -20.62
CA ALA A 12 29.71 -20.57 -21.82
C ALA A 12 28.23 -21.02 -21.86
N LEU A 13 27.69 -21.43 -20.71
CA LEU A 13 26.30 -21.84 -20.53
C LEU A 13 25.35 -20.69 -20.86
N ILE A 14 25.57 -19.49 -20.32
CA ILE A 14 24.67 -18.35 -20.53
C ILE A 14 24.71 -17.78 -21.95
N HIS A 15 25.73 -18.12 -22.74
CA HIS A 15 25.82 -17.78 -24.16
C HIS A 15 25.34 -18.91 -25.07
N ASP A 16 24.92 -20.05 -24.51
CA ASP A 16 24.33 -21.14 -25.29
C ASP A 16 22.93 -20.70 -25.80
N PRO A 17 22.66 -20.77 -27.12
CA PRO A 17 21.38 -20.32 -27.67
C PRO A 17 20.15 -21.01 -27.06
N VAL A 18 20.29 -22.28 -26.64
CA VAL A 18 19.20 -23.03 -25.99
C VAL A 18 18.94 -22.45 -24.60
N VAL A 19 19.99 -22.15 -23.84
CA VAL A 19 19.87 -21.53 -22.52
C VAL A 19 19.29 -20.13 -22.62
N CYS A 20 19.75 -19.31 -23.56
CA CYS A 20 19.17 -17.98 -23.80
C CYS A 20 17.67 -18.07 -24.15
N SER A 21 17.26 -19.08 -24.93
CA SER A 21 15.84 -19.25 -25.29
C SER A 21 14.93 -19.70 -24.13
N LEU A 22 15.50 -20.29 -23.08
CA LEU A 22 14.78 -20.76 -21.90
C LEU A 22 14.62 -19.67 -20.82
N PHE A 23 15.37 -18.58 -20.93
CA PHE A 23 15.34 -17.45 -19.99
C PHE A 23 15.04 -16.13 -20.73
N PRO A 24 13.81 -15.96 -21.26
CA PRO A 24 13.44 -14.79 -22.05
C PRO A 24 13.50 -13.48 -21.25
N ASP A 25 13.34 -13.55 -19.93
CA ASP A 25 13.38 -12.40 -19.02
C ASP A 25 14.82 -12.01 -18.62
N GLY A 26 15.81 -12.60 -19.28
CA GLY A 26 17.20 -12.22 -19.17
C GLY A 26 18.03 -13.11 -18.25
N ILE A 27 19.34 -12.92 -18.38
CA ILE A 27 20.35 -13.60 -17.58
C ILE A 27 21.21 -12.52 -16.93
N VAL A 28 21.23 -12.50 -15.61
CA VAL A 28 22.01 -11.53 -14.84
C VAL A 28 23.13 -12.25 -14.12
N TRP A 29 24.34 -11.70 -14.26
CA TRP A 29 25.53 -12.21 -13.63
C TRP A 29 25.93 -11.30 -12.49
N GLU A 30 25.95 -11.85 -11.28
CA GLU A 30 26.41 -11.15 -10.10
C GLU A 30 27.56 -11.88 -9.42
N ARG A 31 28.56 -11.10 -9.01
CA ARG A 31 29.78 -11.63 -8.42
C ARG A 31 29.80 -11.35 -6.93
N ILE A 32 29.89 -12.41 -6.13
CA ILE A 32 29.67 -12.35 -4.69
C ILE A 32 30.98 -12.22 -3.90
N GLY A 33 31.93 -13.12 -4.14
CA GLY A 33 33.21 -13.13 -3.41
C GLY A 33 33.07 -13.49 -1.91
N SER A 34 34.16 -13.31 -1.16
CA SER A 34 34.27 -13.74 0.26
C SER A 34 33.76 -12.72 1.28
N GLU A 35 33.67 -11.45 0.91
CA GLU A 35 33.18 -10.35 1.75
C GLU A 35 32.00 -9.67 1.03
N PRO A 36 30.82 -10.34 0.97
CA PRO A 36 29.71 -9.87 0.15
C PRO A 36 29.09 -8.60 0.73
N ASP A 37 29.10 -7.52 -0.05
CA ASP A 37 28.24 -6.37 0.20
C ASP A 37 26.83 -6.72 -0.27
N ILE A 38 26.02 -7.28 0.63
CA ILE A 38 24.65 -7.70 0.31
C ILE A 38 23.83 -6.51 -0.22
N ALA A 39 24.05 -5.30 0.29
CA ALA A 39 23.35 -4.12 -0.22
C ALA A 39 23.80 -3.77 -1.65
N GLY A 40 25.09 -3.87 -1.94
CA GLY A 40 25.66 -3.70 -3.28
C GLY A 40 25.19 -4.77 -4.28
N ILE A 41 25.15 -6.03 -3.87
CA ILE A 41 24.65 -7.18 -4.64
C ILE A 41 23.17 -6.98 -4.97
N LEU A 42 22.37 -6.64 -3.96
CA LEU A 42 20.95 -6.33 -4.15
C LEU A 42 20.81 -5.16 -5.11
N ARG A 43 21.59 -4.09 -4.95
CA ARG A 43 21.56 -2.94 -5.86
C ARG A 43 21.92 -3.34 -7.29
N HIS A 44 22.95 -4.15 -7.53
CA HIS A 44 23.30 -4.53 -8.89
C HIS A 44 22.28 -5.48 -9.53
N LEU A 45 21.76 -6.45 -8.77
CA LEU A 45 20.68 -7.32 -9.23
C LEU A 45 19.40 -6.54 -9.53
N LEU A 46 19.01 -5.64 -8.62
CA LEU A 46 17.89 -4.72 -8.82
C LEU A 46 18.13 -3.90 -10.10
N ASN A 47 19.28 -3.23 -10.24
CA ASN A 47 19.62 -2.42 -11.41
C ASN A 47 19.56 -3.23 -12.71
N ALA A 48 20.06 -4.47 -12.70
CA ALA A 48 20.12 -5.33 -13.89
C ALA A 48 18.75 -5.79 -14.37
N PHE A 49 17.78 -5.89 -13.47
CA PHE A 49 16.37 -6.11 -13.79
C PHE A 49 15.56 -4.81 -13.79
N GLY A 50 16.25 -3.67 -13.78
CA GLY A 50 15.68 -2.35 -14.02
C GLY A 50 15.40 -1.47 -12.79
N ASP A 51 15.58 -1.96 -11.57
CA ASP A 51 15.40 -1.16 -10.37
C ASP A 51 16.71 -0.45 -9.97
N SER A 52 16.84 0.84 -10.31
CA SER A 52 18.06 1.64 -10.14
C SER A 52 18.25 2.25 -8.74
N SER A 53 17.32 1.99 -7.83
CA SER A 53 17.25 2.65 -6.53
C SER A 53 18.39 2.34 -5.58
N HIS A 54 18.73 3.34 -4.76
CA HIS A 54 19.56 3.13 -3.58
C HIS A 54 18.97 2.09 -2.61
N VAL A 55 19.77 1.08 -2.27
CA VAL A 55 19.50 0.09 -1.20
C VAL A 55 20.10 0.63 0.11
N SER A 56 19.27 1.27 0.93
CA SER A 56 19.69 1.81 2.25
C SER A 56 19.65 0.75 3.35
N ASP A 57 18.92 -0.33 3.13
CA ASP A 57 18.69 -1.44 4.07
C ASP A 57 18.59 -2.75 3.29
N VAL A 58 19.24 -3.80 3.81
CA VAL A 58 19.32 -5.11 3.15
C VAL A 58 17.96 -5.80 3.09
N ASP A 59 17.18 -5.81 4.18
CA ASP A 59 15.87 -6.46 4.20
C ASP A 59 14.89 -5.79 3.24
N VAL A 60 15.00 -4.46 3.08
CA VAL A 60 14.27 -3.73 2.04
C VAL A 60 14.73 -4.20 0.67
N GLY A 61 16.02 -4.16 0.35
CA GLY A 61 16.53 -4.60 -0.95
C GLY A 61 16.13 -6.05 -1.31
N VAL A 62 16.09 -6.95 -0.32
CA VAL A 62 15.68 -8.35 -0.48
C VAL A 62 14.20 -8.46 -0.83
N ARG A 63 13.31 -7.75 -0.12
CA ARG A 63 11.87 -7.75 -0.43
C ARG A 63 11.61 -7.26 -1.84
N ARG A 64 12.34 -6.22 -2.24
CA ARG A 64 12.28 -5.60 -3.55
C ARG A 64 12.71 -6.55 -4.66
N LEU A 65 13.89 -7.15 -4.50
CA LEU A 65 14.40 -8.12 -5.46
C LEU A 65 13.45 -9.32 -5.61
N ARG A 66 12.83 -9.76 -4.51
CA ARG A 66 11.83 -10.83 -4.53
C ARG A 66 10.53 -10.43 -5.24
N SER A 67 10.07 -9.20 -5.05
CA SER A 67 8.90 -8.64 -5.74
C SER A 67 9.15 -8.54 -7.25
N LEU A 68 10.27 -7.92 -7.63
CA LEU A 68 10.71 -7.70 -9.02
C LEU A 68 10.80 -9.01 -9.81
N LEU A 69 11.29 -10.08 -9.18
CA LEU A 69 11.53 -11.35 -9.85
C LEU A 69 10.37 -12.36 -9.72
N SER A 70 9.26 -11.95 -9.13
CA SER A 70 8.10 -12.83 -8.93
C SER A 70 7.47 -13.20 -10.27
N GLY A 71 7.50 -14.48 -10.61
CA GLY A 71 6.99 -14.98 -11.90
C GLY A 71 7.98 -14.89 -13.07
N ALA A 72 9.11 -14.18 -12.90
CA ALA A 72 10.13 -14.05 -13.93
C ALA A 72 10.79 -15.40 -14.27
N GLN A 73 10.93 -15.67 -15.56
CA GLN A 73 11.72 -16.76 -16.15
C GLN A 73 13.12 -16.26 -16.47
N CYS A 74 13.85 -15.84 -15.44
CA CYS A 74 15.23 -15.39 -15.55
C CYS A 74 16.20 -16.36 -14.89
N LEU A 75 17.46 -16.25 -15.30
CA LEU A 75 18.58 -16.94 -14.68
C LEU A 75 19.46 -15.92 -13.95
N ILE A 76 19.62 -16.09 -12.64
CA ILE A 76 20.59 -15.34 -11.86
C ILE A 76 21.82 -16.23 -11.65
N VAL A 77 22.95 -15.79 -12.17
CA VAL A 77 24.23 -16.42 -11.89
C VAL A 77 24.86 -15.71 -10.70
N LEU A 78 24.96 -16.42 -9.56
CA LEU A 78 25.70 -15.96 -8.39
C LEU A 78 27.08 -16.60 -8.42
N ASP A 79 28.06 -15.84 -8.89
CA ASP A 79 29.42 -16.30 -9.08
C ASP A 79 30.26 -16.15 -7.81
N ASP A 80 30.98 -17.20 -7.45
CA ASP A 80 31.88 -17.29 -6.31
C ASP A 80 31.21 -17.10 -4.94
N VAL A 81 30.11 -17.81 -4.68
CA VAL A 81 29.42 -17.82 -3.38
C VAL A 81 30.20 -18.63 -2.34
N TRP A 82 30.44 -18.06 -1.15
CA TRP A 82 31.16 -18.71 -0.05
C TRP A 82 30.26 -19.28 1.05
N ASP A 83 29.05 -18.75 1.21
CA ASP A 83 28.09 -19.16 2.22
C ASP A 83 26.68 -19.20 1.62
N ILE A 84 25.94 -20.28 1.88
CA ILE A 84 24.55 -20.41 1.42
C ILE A 84 23.65 -19.35 2.04
N ALA A 85 23.99 -18.86 3.23
CA ALA A 85 23.30 -17.76 3.88
C ALA A 85 23.20 -16.51 2.99
N ILE A 86 24.14 -16.31 2.06
CA ILE A 86 24.10 -15.20 1.09
C ILE A 86 22.96 -15.42 0.07
N VAL A 87 22.84 -16.64 -0.45
CA VAL A 87 21.78 -17.01 -1.41
C VAL A 87 20.42 -16.99 -0.72
N GLU A 88 20.35 -17.49 0.53
CA GLU A 88 19.16 -17.42 1.39
C GLU A 88 18.80 -15.97 1.74
N ALA A 89 19.79 -15.12 1.98
CA ALA A 89 19.58 -13.70 2.27
C ALA A 89 18.90 -13.00 1.11
N LEU A 90 19.19 -13.36 -0.15
CA LEU A 90 18.51 -12.77 -1.32
C LEU A 90 17.03 -13.19 -1.44
N ARG A 91 16.59 -14.24 -0.73
CA ARG A 91 15.20 -14.76 -0.66
C ARG A 91 14.49 -14.80 -2.02
N LEU A 92 15.19 -15.28 -3.05
CA LEU A 92 14.72 -15.27 -4.44
C LEU A 92 13.43 -16.10 -4.64
N PRO A 93 12.50 -15.68 -5.52
CA PRO A 93 11.28 -16.43 -5.83
C PRO A 93 11.56 -17.80 -6.46
N SER A 94 10.64 -18.75 -6.32
CA SER A 94 10.76 -20.11 -6.87
C SER A 94 10.69 -20.18 -8.41
N SER A 95 10.20 -19.14 -9.07
CA SER A 95 10.19 -18.98 -10.53
C SER A 95 11.59 -18.73 -11.09
N VAL A 96 12.44 -18.04 -10.33
CA VAL A 96 13.81 -17.72 -10.73
C VAL A 96 14.67 -18.97 -10.69
N ARG A 97 15.51 -19.14 -11.70
CA ARG A 97 16.58 -20.14 -11.66
C ARG A 97 17.85 -19.47 -11.18
N VAL A 98 18.53 -20.13 -10.24
CA VAL A 98 19.78 -19.64 -9.68
C VAL A 98 20.88 -20.62 -10.05
N LEU A 99 21.88 -20.15 -10.77
CA LEU A 99 23.12 -20.87 -10.98
C LEU A 99 24.15 -20.33 -10.01
N VAL A 100 24.53 -21.13 -9.03
CA VAL A 100 25.58 -20.77 -8.09
C VAL A 100 26.89 -21.40 -8.54
N THR A 101 27.95 -20.60 -8.64
CA THR A 101 29.31 -21.15 -8.63
C THR A 101 29.89 -20.99 -7.22
N SER A 102 30.39 -22.08 -6.63
CA SER A 102 30.97 -22.02 -5.28
C SER A 102 32.25 -22.84 -5.16
N ARG A 103 33.13 -22.39 -4.25
CA ARG A 103 34.35 -23.13 -3.89
C ARG A 103 34.12 -24.19 -2.81
N THR A 104 33.03 -24.08 -2.06
CA THR A 104 32.75 -24.86 -0.85
C THR A 104 31.40 -25.57 -0.94
N ARG A 105 31.27 -26.71 -0.25
CA ARG A 105 29.98 -27.38 -0.07
C ARG A 105 29.08 -26.66 0.94
N ALA A 106 29.61 -25.68 1.69
CA ALA A 106 28.81 -24.85 2.60
C ALA A 106 27.82 -23.92 1.87
N ALA A 107 28.03 -23.66 0.58
CA ALA A 107 27.10 -22.92 -0.27
C ALA A 107 26.05 -23.84 -0.95
N TRP A 108 25.84 -25.05 -0.43
CA TRP A 108 24.94 -26.05 -1.04
C TRP A 108 23.58 -26.07 -0.33
N TYR A 109 22.50 -25.84 -1.09
CA TYR A 109 21.11 -26.07 -0.68
C TYR A 109 20.74 -27.55 -0.74
N ALA A 110 20.05 -28.09 0.27
CA ALA A 110 19.74 -29.53 0.39
C ALA A 110 19.02 -30.15 -0.84
N ASP A 111 18.22 -29.37 -1.58
CA ASP A 111 17.45 -29.82 -2.75
C ASP A 111 18.04 -29.36 -4.11
N ALA A 112 19.22 -28.72 -4.11
CA ALA A 112 19.84 -28.20 -5.34
C ALA A 112 20.58 -29.29 -6.13
N ALA A 113 20.40 -29.29 -7.46
CA ALA A 113 21.18 -30.13 -8.38
C ALA A 113 22.65 -29.69 -8.39
N ALA A 114 23.51 -30.47 -7.73
CA ALA A 114 24.94 -30.17 -7.63
C ALA A 114 25.72 -30.82 -8.77
N TYR A 115 26.48 -30.01 -9.51
CA TYR A 115 27.45 -30.46 -10.49
C TYR A 115 28.85 -30.27 -9.92
N GLU A 116 29.43 -31.35 -9.40
CA GLU A 116 30.81 -31.32 -8.93
C GLU A 116 31.75 -31.26 -10.14
N LEU A 117 32.26 -30.05 -10.40
CA LEU A 117 33.24 -29.87 -11.45
C LEU A 117 34.55 -30.54 -11.05
N ALA A 118 34.85 -31.66 -11.69
CA ALA A 118 36.13 -32.33 -11.55
C ALA A 118 37.26 -31.46 -12.15
N MET A 119 38.48 -31.73 -11.72
CA MET A 119 39.67 -31.22 -12.39
C MET A 119 39.66 -31.64 -13.87
N LEU A 120 40.28 -30.85 -14.73
CA LEU A 120 40.43 -31.24 -16.13
C LEU A 120 41.13 -32.59 -16.20
N ASP A 121 40.58 -33.51 -17.00
CA ASP A 121 41.30 -34.74 -17.32
C ASP A 121 42.62 -34.42 -18.01
N GLU A 122 43.55 -35.37 -17.98
CA GLU A 122 44.91 -35.16 -18.50
C GLU A 122 44.89 -34.69 -19.96
N HIS A 123 43.99 -35.22 -20.78
CA HIS A 123 43.89 -34.89 -22.19
C HIS A 123 43.46 -33.42 -22.40
N THR A 124 42.44 -32.97 -21.66
CA THR A 124 41.92 -31.61 -21.70
C THR A 124 42.89 -30.62 -21.08
N ALA A 125 43.58 -31.02 -20.00
CA ALA A 125 44.62 -30.23 -19.37
C ALA A 125 45.80 -29.98 -20.33
N ARG A 126 46.25 -31.00 -21.07
CA ARG A 126 47.27 -30.87 -22.12
C ARG A 126 46.81 -29.95 -23.26
N ARG A 127 45.57 -30.10 -23.72
CA ARG A 127 44.98 -29.20 -24.73
C ARG A 127 44.96 -27.74 -24.26
N MET A 128 44.60 -27.51 -23.00
CA MET A 128 44.58 -26.16 -22.43
C MET A 128 46.00 -25.60 -22.30
N LEU A 129 46.94 -26.38 -21.76
CA LEU A 129 48.34 -25.98 -21.66
C LEU A 129 48.94 -25.63 -23.02
N ALA A 130 48.73 -26.48 -24.03
CA ALA A 130 49.16 -26.24 -25.41
C ALA A 130 48.59 -24.92 -25.96
N LYS A 131 47.28 -24.72 -25.80
CA LYS A 131 46.59 -23.50 -26.26
C LYS A 131 47.20 -22.23 -25.66
N TYR A 132 47.44 -22.21 -24.35
CA TYR A 132 48.02 -21.04 -23.68
C TYR A 132 49.53 -20.89 -23.93
N ALA A 133 50.24 -21.99 -24.19
CA ALA A 133 51.61 -22.02 -24.67
C ALA A 133 51.78 -21.54 -26.12
N GLY A 134 50.69 -21.43 -26.89
CA GLY A 134 50.74 -21.11 -28.32
C GLY A 134 51.24 -22.28 -29.18
N LEU A 135 51.04 -23.51 -28.70
CA LEU A 135 51.45 -24.75 -29.34
C LEU A 135 50.22 -25.63 -29.65
N THR A 136 50.41 -26.62 -30.52
CA THR A 136 49.54 -27.78 -30.64
C THR A 136 49.88 -28.82 -29.57
N VAL A 137 48.97 -29.77 -29.31
CA VAL A 137 49.20 -30.83 -28.32
C VAL A 137 50.41 -31.69 -28.67
N ASP A 138 50.64 -31.93 -29.96
CA ASP A 138 51.75 -32.75 -30.46
C ASP A 138 53.12 -32.07 -30.30
N GLU A 139 53.14 -30.74 -30.11
CA GLU A 139 54.36 -29.95 -29.90
C GLU A 139 54.75 -29.83 -28.42
N LEU A 140 53.94 -30.34 -27.48
CA LEU A 140 54.26 -30.34 -26.06
C LEU A 140 55.39 -31.34 -25.75
N PRO A 141 56.47 -30.93 -25.06
CA PRO A 141 57.53 -31.86 -24.66
C PRO A 141 57.06 -32.77 -23.51
N ALA A 142 57.76 -33.89 -23.28
CA ALA A 142 57.46 -34.80 -22.17
C ALA A 142 57.51 -34.15 -20.77
N VAL A 143 58.21 -33.02 -20.63
CA VAL A 143 58.25 -32.23 -19.39
C VAL A 143 56.91 -31.54 -19.10
N ALA A 144 56.05 -31.36 -20.10
CA ALA A 144 54.71 -30.78 -19.94
C ALA A 144 53.79 -31.67 -19.11
N ASP A 145 54.02 -32.98 -19.08
CA ASP A 145 53.22 -33.96 -18.34
C ASP A 145 53.36 -33.71 -16.84
N GLU A 146 54.58 -33.46 -16.37
CA GLU A 146 54.84 -33.08 -14.99
C GLU A 146 54.23 -31.71 -14.64
N ILE A 147 54.15 -30.78 -15.59
CA ILE A 147 53.46 -29.50 -15.37
C ILE A 147 51.97 -29.72 -15.20
N VAL A 148 51.36 -30.56 -16.06
CA VAL A 148 49.95 -30.90 -15.98
C VAL A 148 49.63 -31.57 -14.64
N GLU A 149 50.49 -32.50 -14.20
CA GLU A 149 50.39 -33.16 -12.90
C GLU A 149 50.49 -32.15 -11.74
N ARG A 150 51.47 -31.25 -11.77
CA ARG A 150 51.66 -30.22 -10.71
C ARG A 150 50.59 -29.15 -10.68
N CYS A 151 49.99 -28.84 -11.82
CA CYS A 151 48.85 -27.94 -11.91
C CYS A 151 47.54 -28.62 -11.48
N ASP A 152 47.56 -29.94 -11.29
CA ASP A 152 46.45 -30.76 -10.77
C ASP A 152 45.16 -30.57 -11.59
N GLY A 153 45.29 -30.36 -12.91
CA GLY A 153 44.15 -30.13 -13.80
C GLY A 153 43.37 -28.82 -13.55
N LEU A 154 43.93 -27.86 -12.81
CA LEU A 154 43.32 -26.53 -12.61
C LEU A 154 43.48 -25.65 -13.85
N ALA A 155 42.34 -25.27 -14.45
CA ALA A 155 42.28 -24.47 -15.66
C ALA A 155 43.09 -23.16 -15.58
N LEU A 156 42.96 -22.39 -14.49
CA LEU A 156 43.71 -21.15 -14.30
C LEU A 156 45.22 -21.39 -14.13
N ALA A 157 45.62 -22.45 -13.43
CA ALA A 157 47.04 -22.79 -13.26
C ALA A 157 47.71 -23.15 -14.60
N LEU A 158 47.01 -23.92 -15.43
CA LEU A 158 47.45 -24.29 -16.78
C LEU A 158 47.53 -23.08 -17.71
N ALA A 159 46.58 -22.14 -17.61
CA ALA A 159 46.62 -20.88 -18.36
C ALA A 159 47.83 -20.02 -17.99
N LEU A 160 48.08 -19.85 -16.68
CA LEU A 160 49.22 -19.10 -16.16
C LEU A 160 50.54 -19.71 -16.63
N VAL A 161 50.74 -21.01 -16.42
CA VAL A 161 51.97 -21.71 -16.80
C VAL A 161 52.18 -21.77 -18.32
N GLY A 162 51.12 -22.03 -19.09
CA GLY A 162 51.18 -22.00 -20.55
C GLY A 162 51.61 -20.63 -21.07
N SER A 163 51.02 -19.55 -20.52
CA SER A 163 51.41 -18.19 -20.90
C SER A 163 52.86 -17.85 -20.58
N MET A 164 53.44 -18.40 -19.51
CA MET A 164 54.86 -18.21 -19.18
C MET A 164 55.77 -18.78 -20.26
N PHE A 165 55.46 -19.96 -20.79
CA PHE A 165 56.21 -20.54 -21.91
C PHE A 165 56.07 -19.68 -23.17
N ARG A 166 54.85 -19.27 -23.51
CA ARG A 166 54.58 -18.41 -24.66
C ARG A 166 55.38 -17.10 -24.63
N LEU A 167 55.66 -16.59 -23.43
CA LEU A 167 56.44 -15.38 -23.19
C LEU A 167 57.95 -15.64 -22.98
N GLY A 168 58.44 -16.84 -23.31
CA GLY A 168 59.87 -17.14 -23.40
C GLY A 168 60.47 -17.93 -22.23
N SER A 169 59.67 -18.35 -21.24
CA SER A 169 60.17 -19.23 -20.17
C SER A 169 60.45 -20.64 -20.72
N ARG A 170 61.53 -21.28 -20.26
CA ARG A 170 61.83 -22.67 -20.62
C ARG A 170 60.99 -23.64 -19.80
N TRP A 171 60.49 -24.71 -20.41
CA TRP A 171 59.72 -25.76 -19.73
C TRP A 171 60.39 -26.30 -18.46
N GLN A 172 61.70 -26.57 -18.52
CA GLN A 172 62.48 -27.05 -17.36
C GLN A 172 62.51 -26.04 -16.21
N TYR A 173 62.66 -24.75 -16.52
CA TYR A 173 62.64 -23.69 -15.51
C TYR A 173 61.27 -23.62 -14.81
N ILE A 174 60.18 -23.75 -15.56
CA ILE A 174 58.83 -23.70 -15.00
C ILE A 174 58.60 -24.90 -14.06
N VAL A 175 58.98 -26.11 -14.47
CA VAL A 175 58.88 -27.31 -13.62
C VAL A 175 59.73 -27.19 -12.36
N GLU A 176 60.98 -26.74 -12.46
CA GLU A 176 61.85 -26.54 -11.29
C GLU A 176 61.29 -25.48 -10.33
N ARG A 177 60.66 -24.43 -10.85
CA ARG A 177 59.98 -23.43 -10.03
C ARG A 177 58.72 -23.98 -9.38
N LEU A 178 57.92 -24.78 -10.07
CA LEU A 178 56.78 -25.49 -9.46
C LEU A 178 57.26 -26.57 -8.44
N ARG A 179 58.49 -27.09 -8.57
CA ARG A 179 59.17 -27.94 -7.57
C ARG A 179 59.59 -27.17 -6.33
N GLY A 180 60.16 -25.99 -6.54
CA GLY A 180 60.75 -25.15 -5.49
C GLY A 180 59.81 -24.13 -4.86
N ALA A 181 58.61 -23.92 -5.43
CA ALA A 181 57.61 -22.99 -4.90
C ALA A 181 57.36 -23.33 -3.43
N THR A 182 57.66 -22.37 -2.55
CA THR A 182 57.73 -22.62 -1.10
C THR A 182 56.31 -22.68 -0.52
N LEU A 183 55.60 -23.76 -0.84
CA LEU A 183 54.27 -24.10 -0.34
C LEU A 183 54.20 -23.85 1.17
N HIS A 184 55.20 -24.30 1.94
CA HIS A 184 55.34 -24.09 3.39
C HIS A 184 55.07 -22.65 3.90
N LYS A 185 55.51 -21.57 3.22
CA LYS A 185 55.29 -20.19 3.70
C LYS A 185 53.85 -19.71 3.46
N LEU A 186 53.23 -20.16 2.37
CA LEU A 186 51.83 -19.88 2.03
C LEU A 186 50.88 -20.78 2.84
N THR A 187 51.24 -22.06 3.05
CA THR A 187 50.51 -23.02 3.89
C THR A 187 50.49 -22.60 5.37
N ALA A 188 51.56 -21.97 5.87
CA ALA A 188 51.60 -21.41 7.22
C ALA A 188 50.75 -20.14 7.38
N ARG A 189 50.61 -19.33 6.32
CA ARG A 189 49.76 -18.12 6.30
C ARG A 189 48.28 -18.42 6.02
N PHE A 190 47.95 -19.55 5.38
CA PHE A 190 46.57 -20.01 5.13
C PHE A 190 46.38 -21.47 5.55
N PRO A 191 46.28 -21.76 6.86
CA PRO A 191 46.00 -23.12 7.33
C PRO A 191 44.66 -23.59 6.78
N GLY A 192 44.65 -24.69 6.02
CA GLY A 192 43.42 -25.30 5.50
C GLY A 192 42.94 -24.78 4.14
N TYR A 193 43.71 -23.98 3.41
CA TYR A 193 43.33 -23.55 2.05
C TYR A 193 43.39 -24.72 1.05
N LEU A 194 42.29 -24.93 0.34
CA LEU A 194 42.00 -26.15 -0.44
C LEU A 194 42.81 -26.30 -1.75
N TYR A 195 43.52 -25.26 -2.24
CA TYR A 195 44.13 -25.25 -3.60
C TYR A 195 45.55 -24.70 -3.63
N GLN A 196 46.47 -25.40 -2.95
CA GLN A 196 47.86 -24.99 -2.80
C GLN A 196 48.63 -24.94 -4.14
N ASN A 197 48.26 -25.78 -5.10
CA ASN A 197 48.85 -25.85 -6.44
C ASN A 197 48.51 -24.62 -7.32
N LEU A 198 47.36 -23.98 -7.11
CA LEU A 198 47.01 -22.74 -7.80
C LEU A 198 47.87 -21.57 -7.34
N PHE A 199 48.07 -21.44 -6.03
CA PHE A 199 48.96 -20.43 -5.47
C PHE A 199 50.40 -20.63 -5.89
N ALA A 200 50.86 -21.88 -6.03
CA ALA A 200 52.16 -22.18 -6.61
C ALA A 200 52.25 -21.70 -8.07
N ALA A 201 51.23 -21.95 -8.90
CA ALA A 201 51.21 -21.48 -10.29
C ALA A 201 51.15 -19.93 -10.39
N LEU A 202 50.38 -19.27 -9.52
CA LEU A 202 50.33 -17.82 -9.41
C LEU A 202 51.66 -17.23 -8.97
N ASP A 203 52.25 -17.78 -7.91
CA ASP A 203 53.53 -17.32 -7.37
C ASP A 203 54.66 -17.49 -8.40
N VAL A 204 54.68 -18.62 -9.12
CA VAL A 204 55.64 -18.86 -10.21
C VAL A 204 55.42 -17.90 -11.39
N SER A 205 54.16 -17.62 -11.78
CA SER A 205 53.85 -16.67 -12.86
C SER A 205 54.22 -15.23 -12.51
N VAL A 206 53.94 -14.80 -11.27
CA VAL A 206 54.25 -13.45 -10.78
C VAL A 206 55.75 -13.29 -10.51
N GLN A 207 56.44 -14.30 -9.97
CA GLN A 207 57.91 -14.25 -9.81
C GLN A 207 58.68 -14.33 -11.13
N ALA A 208 58.03 -14.79 -12.20
CA ALA A 208 58.58 -14.74 -13.55
C ALA A 208 58.40 -13.37 -14.21
N LEU A 209 57.75 -12.40 -13.54
CA LEU A 209 57.79 -11.00 -13.92
C LEU A 209 59.06 -10.35 -13.36
N PRO A 210 59.72 -9.45 -14.10
CA PRO A 210 60.65 -8.48 -13.53
C PRO A 210 60.05 -7.78 -12.29
N PRO A 211 60.88 -7.38 -11.31
CA PRO A 211 60.40 -6.77 -10.07
C PRO A 211 59.44 -5.60 -10.29
N SER A 212 59.75 -4.71 -11.25
CA SER A 212 58.91 -3.57 -11.62
C SER A 212 57.51 -3.99 -12.08
N GLU A 213 57.41 -4.95 -13.01
CA GLU A 213 56.14 -5.49 -13.53
C GLU A 213 55.34 -6.22 -12.43
N SER A 214 56.03 -6.96 -11.56
CA SER A 214 55.39 -7.65 -10.43
C SER A 214 54.78 -6.65 -9.43
N ASP A 215 55.44 -5.51 -9.23
CA ASP A 215 54.93 -4.43 -8.38
C ASP A 215 53.74 -3.71 -9.04
N ARG A 216 53.78 -3.50 -10.36
CA ARG A 216 52.62 -2.96 -11.12
C ARG A 216 51.39 -3.85 -10.97
N PHE A 217 51.57 -5.17 -11.11
CA PHE A 217 50.48 -6.11 -10.89
C PHE A 217 49.93 -5.99 -9.46
N ARG A 218 50.79 -6.02 -8.43
CA ARG A 218 50.38 -5.89 -7.02
C ARG A 218 49.64 -4.59 -6.73
N ASP A 219 49.97 -3.49 -7.39
CA ASP A 219 49.30 -2.20 -7.19
C ASP A 219 47.81 -2.24 -7.56
N LEU A 220 47.42 -3.12 -8.49
CA LEU A 220 46.03 -3.28 -8.92
C LEU A 220 45.10 -3.76 -7.80
N VAL A 221 45.66 -4.29 -6.69
CA VAL A 221 44.90 -4.65 -5.48
C VAL A 221 44.03 -3.51 -4.97
N VAL A 222 44.45 -2.25 -5.23
CA VAL A 222 43.70 -1.07 -4.83
C VAL A 222 42.28 -1.15 -5.35
N PHE A 223 42.02 -1.70 -6.54
CA PHE A 223 40.72 -1.74 -7.23
C PHE A 223 39.75 -2.85 -6.78
N ALA A 224 40.07 -3.59 -5.72
CA ALA A 224 39.20 -4.66 -5.22
C ALA A 224 37.76 -4.13 -4.98
N GLY A 225 36.77 -4.81 -5.58
CA GLY A 225 35.34 -4.49 -5.43
C GLY A 225 34.80 -3.31 -6.26
N ARG A 226 35.56 -2.75 -7.21
CA ARG A 226 35.15 -1.53 -7.96
C ARG A 226 34.71 -1.74 -9.41
N GLY A 227 34.38 -2.99 -9.80
CA GLY A 227 33.92 -3.31 -11.14
C GLY A 227 34.99 -3.11 -12.23
N PRO A 228 34.58 -2.89 -13.50
CA PRO A 228 35.51 -2.56 -14.59
C PRO A 228 36.24 -1.23 -14.34
N VAL A 229 37.56 -1.27 -14.36
CA VAL A 229 38.40 -0.09 -14.07
C VAL A 229 38.89 0.53 -15.38
N PRO A 230 38.68 1.84 -15.63
CA PRO A 230 39.23 2.50 -16.81
C PRO A 230 40.76 2.42 -16.86
N ILE A 231 41.33 2.15 -18.03
CA ILE A 231 42.79 2.08 -18.22
C ILE A 231 43.46 3.40 -17.83
N ASP A 232 42.80 4.55 -18.04
CA ASP A 232 43.31 5.86 -17.63
C ASP A 232 43.51 5.99 -16.12
N ILE A 233 42.67 5.31 -15.31
CA ILE A 233 42.81 5.25 -13.86
C ILE A 233 44.01 4.38 -13.46
N VAL A 234 44.23 3.28 -14.19
CA VAL A 234 45.43 2.44 -14.03
C VAL A 234 46.69 3.23 -14.41
N ALA A 235 46.61 4.06 -15.46
CA ALA A 235 47.69 4.94 -15.88
C ALA A 235 48.02 5.98 -14.80
N LEU A 236 47.01 6.59 -14.17
CA LEU A 236 47.23 7.50 -13.05
C LEU A 236 47.92 6.81 -11.86
N LEU A 237 47.46 5.62 -11.48
CA LEU A 237 48.07 4.84 -10.40
C LEU A 237 49.53 4.51 -10.72
N TRP A 238 49.81 3.93 -11.89
CA TRP A 238 51.16 3.48 -12.24
C TRP A 238 52.11 4.61 -12.60
N GLY A 239 51.60 5.73 -13.12
CA GLY A 239 52.36 6.97 -13.25
C GLY A 239 52.82 7.47 -11.88
N ALA A 240 51.95 7.44 -10.87
CA ALA A 240 52.29 7.89 -9.52
C ALA A 240 53.19 6.89 -8.75
N THR A 241 52.94 5.59 -8.87
CA THR A 241 53.68 4.57 -8.10
C THR A 241 54.95 4.08 -8.80
N GLY A 242 55.18 4.41 -10.08
CA GLY A 242 56.31 3.89 -10.86
C GLY A 242 56.72 4.70 -12.08
N GLY A 243 56.12 5.87 -12.32
CA GLY A 243 56.56 6.79 -13.37
C GLY A 243 56.29 6.32 -14.79
N LEU A 244 55.35 5.40 -14.99
CA LEU A 244 55.00 4.89 -16.32
C LEU A 244 54.26 5.97 -17.12
N ASP A 245 54.62 6.14 -18.40
CA ASP A 245 53.85 6.94 -19.34
C ASP A 245 52.69 6.13 -19.96
N SER A 246 51.90 6.75 -20.84
CA SER A 246 50.74 6.08 -21.46
C SER A 246 51.12 4.87 -22.31
N LEU A 247 52.28 4.88 -22.96
CA LEU A 247 52.75 3.76 -23.79
C LEU A 247 53.21 2.61 -22.89
N ASP A 248 53.98 2.92 -21.84
CA ASP A 248 54.40 1.94 -20.84
C ASP A 248 53.21 1.26 -20.17
N VAL A 249 52.14 2.01 -19.88
CA VAL A 249 50.89 1.48 -19.30
C VAL A 249 50.20 0.53 -20.28
N GLU A 250 50.08 0.89 -21.55
CA GLU A 250 49.46 0.02 -22.56
C GLU A 250 50.26 -1.27 -22.76
N GLU A 251 51.60 -1.18 -22.80
CA GLU A 251 52.48 -2.34 -22.85
C GLU A 251 52.31 -3.23 -21.61
N MET A 252 52.26 -2.64 -20.42
CA MET A 252 52.06 -3.36 -19.16
C MET A 252 50.69 -4.04 -19.08
N VAL A 253 49.60 -3.35 -19.44
CA VAL A 253 48.24 -3.92 -19.47
C VAL A 253 48.18 -5.09 -20.45
N ASN A 254 48.78 -4.95 -21.64
CA ASN A 254 48.85 -6.03 -22.62
C ASN A 254 49.68 -7.21 -22.11
N LEU A 255 50.81 -6.96 -21.44
CA LEU A 255 51.65 -8.00 -20.85
C LEU A 255 50.92 -8.79 -19.76
N LEU A 256 50.25 -8.10 -18.83
CA LEU A 256 49.45 -8.73 -17.78
C LEU A 256 48.24 -9.49 -18.37
N GLY A 257 47.64 -8.95 -19.44
CA GLY A 257 46.58 -9.61 -20.21
C GLY A 257 47.03 -10.91 -20.85
N LEU A 258 48.20 -10.91 -21.51
CA LEU A 258 48.79 -12.10 -22.12
C LEU A 258 49.14 -13.17 -21.09
N ARG A 259 49.49 -12.78 -19.85
CA ARG A 259 49.74 -13.69 -18.72
C ARG A 259 48.49 -14.19 -18.01
N SER A 260 47.29 -13.83 -18.48
CA SER A 260 46.01 -14.15 -17.81
C SER A 260 45.93 -13.62 -16.36
N LEU A 261 46.69 -12.56 -16.05
CA LEU A 261 46.67 -11.86 -14.76
C LEU A 261 45.65 -10.72 -14.73
N VAL A 262 45.23 -10.23 -15.90
CA VAL A 262 44.18 -9.22 -16.07
C VAL A 262 43.35 -9.59 -17.31
N ARG A 263 42.05 -9.27 -17.30
CA ARG A 263 41.20 -9.31 -18.49
C ARG A 263 40.98 -7.89 -18.99
N VAL A 264 41.27 -7.64 -20.26
CA VAL A 264 41.20 -6.32 -20.89
C VAL A 264 40.01 -6.27 -21.84
N ASP A 265 39.13 -5.28 -21.68
CA ASP A 265 38.08 -4.94 -22.64
C ASP A 265 38.49 -3.70 -23.43
N ARG A 266 38.80 -3.91 -24.71
CA ARG A 266 39.27 -2.85 -25.61
C ARG A 266 38.14 -1.97 -26.15
N PHE A 267 36.88 -2.41 -26.07
CA PHE A 267 35.75 -1.61 -26.54
C PHE A 267 35.41 -0.53 -25.52
N THR A 268 35.38 -0.91 -24.24
CA THR A 268 35.10 0.02 -23.14
C THR A 268 36.35 0.70 -22.59
N GLY A 269 37.55 0.22 -22.94
CA GLY A 269 38.81 0.75 -22.43
C GLY A 269 39.02 0.44 -20.94
N THR A 270 38.56 -0.72 -20.48
CA THR A 270 38.56 -1.11 -19.06
C THR A 270 39.31 -2.43 -18.80
N ILE A 271 39.71 -2.64 -17.54
CA ILE A 271 40.30 -3.88 -17.06
C ILE A 271 39.47 -4.52 -15.94
N THR A 272 39.54 -5.84 -15.85
CA THR A 272 38.90 -6.65 -14.79
C THR A 272 39.84 -7.76 -14.30
N LEU A 273 39.79 -8.09 -13.01
CA LEU A 273 40.64 -9.10 -12.37
C LEU A 273 39.80 -10.16 -11.63
N HIS A 274 40.36 -11.37 -11.48
CA HIS A 274 39.75 -12.45 -10.71
C HIS A 274 40.03 -12.29 -9.18
N ASP A 275 39.12 -12.74 -8.30
CA ASP A 275 39.20 -12.49 -6.85
C ASP A 275 40.37 -13.23 -6.24
N LEU A 276 40.63 -14.46 -6.69
CA LEU A 276 41.87 -15.18 -6.39
C LEU A 276 43.15 -14.36 -6.65
N LEU A 277 43.14 -13.45 -7.62
CA LEU A 277 44.27 -12.55 -7.86
C LEU A 277 44.29 -11.41 -6.83
N PHE A 278 43.13 -10.85 -6.47
CA PHE A 278 43.02 -9.91 -5.35
C PHE A 278 43.42 -10.54 -4.01
N ASP A 279 42.98 -11.77 -3.73
CA ASP A 279 43.35 -12.57 -2.57
C ASP A 279 44.87 -12.80 -2.54
N TYR A 280 45.46 -13.26 -3.65
CA TYR A 280 46.90 -13.41 -3.77
C TYR A 280 47.63 -12.08 -3.53
N MET A 281 47.16 -10.99 -4.16
CA MET A 281 47.79 -9.68 -4.04
C MET A 281 47.73 -9.15 -2.60
N ARG A 282 46.55 -9.16 -1.95
CA ARG A 282 46.33 -8.75 -0.54
C ARG A 282 47.34 -9.40 0.41
N VAL A 283 47.74 -10.62 0.13
CA VAL A 283 48.67 -11.42 0.94
C VAL A 283 50.13 -11.19 0.58
N SER A 284 50.38 -10.93 -0.70
CA SER A 284 51.72 -10.72 -1.25
C SER A 284 52.24 -9.30 -1.01
N ILE A 285 51.35 -8.34 -0.75
CA ILE A 285 51.74 -6.97 -0.43
C ILE A 285 52.18 -6.84 1.04
N PRO A 286 53.15 -5.96 1.34
CA PRO A 286 53.47 -5.57 2.71
C PRO A 286 52.27 -4.93 3.44
N GLU A 287 52.23 -5.08 4.76
CA GLU A 287 51.29 -4.37 5.64
C GLU A 287 51.40 -2.85 5.43
N GLY A 288 50.28 -2.14 5.37
CA GLY A 288 50.23 -0.70 5.08
C GLY A 288 50.30 -0.33 3.58
N ARG A 289 50.64 -1.28 2.68
CA ARG A 289 50.73 -0.97 1.23
C ARG A 289 49.36 -0.69 0.62
N TYR A 290 48.29 -1.35 1.08
CA TYR A 290 46.95 -1.14 0.55
C TYR A 290 46.43 0.27 0.83
N GLU A 291 46.63 0.75 2.06
CA GLU A 291 46.29 2.10 2.52
C GLU A 291 47.10 3.14 1.75
N TRP A 292 48.40 2.89 1.56
CA TRP A 292 49.28 3.74 0.76
C TRP A 292 48.86 3.81 -0.71
N LEU A 293 48.45 2.71 -1.33
CA LEU A 293 47.96 2.72 -2.73
C LEU A 293 46.67 3.54 -2.87
N ASN A 294 45.75 3.40 -1.91
CA ASN A 294 44.52 4.20 -1.88
C ASN A 294 44.82 5.70 -1.70
N ARG A 295 45.80 6.04 -0.85
CA ARG A 295 46.31 7.40 -0.71
C ARG A 295 46.87 7.94 -2.03
N VAL A 296 47.80 7.22 -2.66
CA VAL A 296 48.47 7.65 -3.90
C VAL A 296 47.46 7.89 -5.02
N LEU A 297 46.50 6.98 -5.19
CA LEU A 297 45.47 7.13 -6.21
C LEU A 297 44.55 8.33 -5.91
N SER A 298 44.17 8.53 -4.65
CA SER A 298 43.39 9.70 -4.25
C SER A 298 44.14 11.01 -4.52
N GLU A 299 45.42 11.08 -4.15
CA GLU A 299 46.28 12.24 -4.41
C GLU A 299 46.40 12.51 -5.92
N ALA A 300 46.58 11.46 -6.74
CA ALA A 300 46.64 11.59 -8.19
C ALA A 300 45.32 12.12 -8.80
N LEU A 301 44.17 11.64 -8.32
CA LEU A 301 42.85 12.16 -8.72
C LEU A 301 42.66 13.62 -8.31
N LEU A 302 43.02 13.97 -7.07
CA LEU A 302 42.95 15.35 -6.59
C LEU A 302 43.86 16.28 -7.40
N CYS A 303 45.09 15.86 -7.70
CA CYS A 303 46.03 16.61 -8.53
C CYS A 303 45.52 16.79 -9.96
N ARG A 304 44.88 15.77 -10.55
CA ARG A 304 44.26 15.86 -11.88
C ARG A 304 43.25 17.01 -11.96
N TRP A 305 42.56 17.31 -10.87
CA TRP A 305 41.56 18.39 -10.81
C TRP A 305 42.13 19.73 -10.35
N GLY A 306 43.44 19.83 -10.11
CA GLY A 306 44.11 21.05 -9.64
C GLY A 306 44.22 21.17 -8.12
N GLY A 307 43.80 20.15 -7.37
CA GLY A 307 43.90 20.08 -5.92
C GLY A 307 42.77 20.78 -5.17
N VAL A 308 42.56 20.37 -3.91
CA VAL A 308 41.48 20.88 -3.05
C VAL A 308 41.65 22.37 -2.76
N GLN A 309 42.88 22.83 -2.51
CA GLN A 309 43.17 24.23 -2.17
C GLN A 309 42.85 25.21 -3.31
N SER A 310 42.91 24.75 -4.56
CA SER A 310 42.61 25.57 -5.74
C SER A 310 41.13 25.52 -6.14
N GLY A 311 40.29 24.76 -5.41
CA GLY A 311 38.85 24.72 -5.68
C GLY A 311 38.46 23.85 -6.87
N PHE A 312 39.27 22.84 -7.22
CA PHE A 312 39.06 21.95 -8.38
C PHE A 312 38.77 22.66 -9.72
N PRO A 313 39.66 23.55 -10.21
CA PRO A 313 39.47 24.20 -11.51
C PRO A 313 39.33 23.18 -12.65
N GLY A 314 40.02 22.03 -12.53
CA GLY A 314 39.92 20.96 -13.51
C GLY A 314 38.57 20.23 -13.55
N LEU A 315 37.69 20.40 -12.55
CA LEU A 315 36.30 19.96 -12.62
C LEU A 315 35.35 21.10 -13.00
N ARG A 316 35.61 22.32 -12.50
CA ARG A 316 34.72 23.48 -12.67
C ARG A 316 34.81 24.14 -14.05
N GLU A 317 35.99 24.11 -14.68
CA GLU A 317 36.26 24.84 -15.93
C GLU A 317 36.31 23.90 -17.16
N ARG A 318 36.12 22.58 -16.96
CA ARG A 318 36.17 21.61 -18.07
C ARG A 318 34.88 21.61 -18.88
N VAL A 319 35.03 21.59 -20.21
CA VAL A 319 33.94 21.50 -21.18
C VAL A 319 33.31 20.10 -21.21
N SER A 320 34.05 19.06 -20.83
CA SER A 320 33.57 17.66 -20.82
C SER A 320 34.30 16.81 -19.78
N ILE A 321 33.58 15.87 -19.18
CA ILE A 321 34.07 14.91 -18.16
C ILE A 321 34.28 13.54 -18.79
N ASP A 322 35.46 12.95 -18.60
CA ASP A 322 35.84 11.65 -19.16
C ASP A 322 35.56 10.47 -18.19
N LEU A 323 35.89 9.24 -18.62
CA LEU A 323 35.68 8.03 -17.81
C LEU A 323 36.51 8.01 -16.53
N ALA A 324 37.70 8.62 -16.53
CA ALA A 324 38.55 8.71 -15.35
C ALA A 324 37.97 9.69 -14.33
N ASP A 325 37.46 10.84 -14.80
CA ASP A 325 36.79 11.80 -13.93
C ASP A 325 35.49 11.21 -13.35
N ARG A 326 34.70 10.47 -14.15
CA ARG A 326 33.51 9.75 -13.66
C ARG A 326 33.86 8.70 -12.61
N TYR A 327 34.93 7.93 -12.83
CA TYR A 327 35.43 7.01 -11.81
C TYR A 327 35.83 7.76 -10.53
N GLY A 328 36.54 8.87 -10.67
CA GLY A 328 36.97 9.69 -9.54
C GLY A 328 35.78 10.25 -8.74
N LEU A 329 34.77 10.80 -9.42
CA LEU A 329 33.55 11.30 -8.77
C LEU A 329 32.78 10.18 -8.05
N ALA A 330 32.78 8.96 -8.57
CA ALA A 330 32.10 7.82 -7.94
C ALA A 330 32.90 7.18 -6.78
N TRP A 331 34.24 7.21 -6.82
CA TRP A 331 35.08 6.36 -5.94
C TRP A 331 36.13 7.11 -5.13
N LEU A 332 36.31 8.42 -5.29
CA LEU A 332 37.32 9.19 -4.53
C LEU A 332 37.09 9.08 -3.02
N ILE A 333 35.86 9.29 -2.52
CA ILE A 333 35.59 9.22 -1.08
C ILE A 333 35.84 7.81 -0.52
N PRO A 334 35.39 6.72 -1.17
CA PRO A 334 35.80 5.36 -0.79
C PRO A 334 37.31 5.11 -0.79
N HIS A 335 38.07 5.67 -1.74
CA HIS A 335 39.52 5.58 -1.76
C HIS A 335 40.16 6.35 -0.59
N LEU A 336 39.72 7.58 -0.34
CA LEU A 336 40.18 8.37 0.80
C LEU A 336 39.84 7.68 2.13
N ALA A 337 38.68 7.04 2.23
CA ALA A 337 38.25 6.28 3.40
C ALA A 337 39.16 5.08 3.70
N ALA A 338 39.65 4.41 2.65
CA ALA A 338 40.58 3.29 2.74
C ALA A 338 42.05 3.73 2.85
N SER A 339 42.33 5.03 2.89
CA SER A 339 43.68 5.59 3.00
C SER A 339 44.08 5.90 4.45
N ASP A 340 45.36 6.17 4.67
CA ASP A 340 45.91 6.66 5.95
C ASP A 340 45.70 8.17 6.19
N ILE A 341 45.00 8.89 5.29
CA ILE A 341 44.71 10.34 5.42
C ILE A 341 43.21 10.61 5.62
N PRO A 342 42.69 10.44 6.83
CA PRO A 342 41.26 10.54 7.12
C PRO A 342 40.62 11.94 6.93
N ASN A 343 41.43 13.01 6.84
CA ASN A 343 40.97 14.40 6.94
C ASN A 343 40.64 15.06 5.59
N THR A 344 41.01 14.43 4.47
CA THR A 344 40.83 15.03 3.14
C THR A 344 39.38 14.95 2.67
N ILE A 345 38.61 13.94 3.13
CA ILE A 345 37.18 13.80 2.85
C ILE A 345 36.41 15.05 3.27
N ASP A 346 36.68 15.54 4.49
CA ASP A 346 36.01 16.72 5.04
C ASP A 346 36.32 17.97 4.19
N GLN A 347 37.55 18.09 3.67
CA GLN A 347 37.95 19.23 2.83
C GLN A 347 37.30 19.19 1.45
N VAL A 348 37.14 18.00 0.87
CA VAL A 348 36.45 17.81 -0.42
C VAL A 348 34.97 18.15 -0.28
N LEU A 349 34.31 17.62 0.75
CA LEU A 349 32.89 17.82 0.99
C LEU A 349 32.55 19.23 1.50
N ALA A 350 33.50 19.96 2.08
CA ALA A 350 33.33 21.35 2.50
C ALA A 350 33.82 22.38 1.47
N LEU A 351 34.23 21.96 0.28
CA LEU A 351 34.85 22.85 -0.69
C LEU A 351 33.84 23.87 -1.24
N GLU A 352 34.13 25.15 -1.01
CA GLU A 352 33.30 26.27 -1.48
C GLU A 352 33.91 26.93 -2.73
N GLY A 353 33.04 27.34 -3.65
CA GLY A 353 33.38 28.07 -4.86
C GLY A 353 32.41 29.23 -5.10
N SER A 354 32.78 30.12 -6.01
CA SER A 354 31.91 31.21 -6.47
C SER A 354 31.27 30.85 -7.80
N GLY A 355 29.93 30.75 -7.85
CA GLY A 355 29.14 30.61 -9.08
C GLY A 355 28.10 31.73 -9.14
N ASP A 356 28.08 32.52 -10.23
CA ASP A 356 27.15 33.65 -10.45
C ASP A 356 27.01 34.63 -9.26
N GLY A 357 28.08 34.84 -8.49
CA GLY A 357 28.08 35.72 -7.32
C GLY A 357 27.49 35.09 -6.04
N VAL A 358 27.16 33.81 -6.06
CA VAL A 358 26.66 33.01 -4.93
C VAL A 358 27.72 31.98 -4.51
N LEU A 359 27.83 31.73 -3.21
CA LEU A 359 28.69 30.70 -2.64
C LEU A 359 28.06 29.31 -2.89
N ILE A 360 28.78 28.41 -3.54
CA ILE A 360 28.31 27.05 -3.87
C ILE A 360 29.26 26.00 -3.31
N ASN A 361 28.72 24.83 -2.96
CA ASN A 361 29.52 23.65 -2.64
C ASN A 361 29.99 23.01 -3.95
N VAL A 362 31.29 23.02 -4.20
CA VAL A 362 31.87 22.60 -5.50
C VAL A 362 31.62 21.12 -5.75
N TRP A 363 31.78 20.25 -4.73
CA TRP A 363 31.57 18.82 -4.89
C TRP A 363 30.12 18.50 -5.24
N PHE A 364 29.17 19.11 -4.53
CA PHE A 364 27.74 18.97 -4.80
C PHE A 364 27.36 19.51 -6.17
N ASP A 365 27.82 20.71 -6.53
CA ASP A 365 27.50 21.37 -7.80
C ASP A 365 27.94 20.53 -9.01
N VAL A 366 29.15 19.97 -8.97
CA VAL A 366 29.64 19.08 -10.04
C VAL A 366 28.78 17.80 -10.13
N HIS A 367 28.41 17.20 -9.00
CA HIS A 367 27.52 16.03 -9.00
C HIS A 367 26.13 16.36 -9.50
N GLU A 368 25.57 17.51 -9.12
CA GLU A 368 24.27 17.98 -9.56
C GLU A 368 24.27 18.21 -11.08
N GLN A 369 25.26 18.90 -11.63
CA GLN A 369 25.36 19.16 -13.08
C GLN A 369 25.46 17.89 -13.92
N LEU A 370 26.04 16.81 -13.38
CA LEU A 370 26.21 15.53 -14.07
C LEU A 370 25.07 14.55 -13.84
N GLY A 371 24.05 14.93 -13.05
CA GLY A 371 22.99 14.01 -12.63
C GLY A 371 23.47 12.91 -11.68
N MET A 372 24.62 13.05 -11.03
CA MET A 372 25.19 12.04 -10.11
C MET A 372 24.78 12.30 -8.65
N ILE A 373 23.53 12.73 -8.42
CA ILE A 373 23.03 13.11 -7.09
C ILE A 373 23.11 11.92 -6.13
N ASN A 374 22.81 10.70 -6.60
CA ASN A 374 22.89 9.49 -5.77
C ASN A 374 24.33 9.14 -5.38
N SER A 375 25.32 9.37 -6.27
CA SER A 375 26.74 9.21 -5.95
C SER A 375 27.18 10.19 -4.85
N TYR A 376 26.77 11.46 -4.95
CA TYR A 376 27.03 12.44 -3.90
C TYR A 376 26.40 12.06 -2.56
N LEU A 377 25.15 11.56 -2.55
CA LEU A 377 24.51 11.11 -1.32
C LEU A 377 25.25 9.92 -0.69
N SER A 378 25.78 9.01 -1.52
CA SER A 378 26.63 7.90 -1.08
C SER A 378 27.97 8.37 -0.49
N ASP A 379 28.56 9.42 -1.05
CA ASP A 379 29.77 10.06 -0.51
C ASP A 379 29.51 10.65 0.87
N VAL A 380 28.41 11.39 1.03
CA VAL A 380 28.00 11.96 2.33
C VAL A 380 27.70 10.87 3.35
N ASP A 381 27.09 9.75 2.95
CA ASP A 381 26.83 8.61 3.83
C ASP A 381 28.11 7.88 4.25
N THR A 382 29.09 7.78 3.35
CA THR A 382 30.40 7.21 3.66
C THR A 382 31.15 8.10 4.65
N ALA A 383 31.17 9.42 4.41
CA ALA A 383 31.79 10.38 5.31
C ALA A 383 31.09 10.40 6.69
N TRP A 384 29.76 10.31 6.71
CA TRP A 384 28.98 10.18 7.94
C TRP A 384 29.37 8.94 8.74
N ARG A 385 29.47 7.77 8.08
CA ARG A 385 29.83 6.51 8.73
C ARG A 385 31.24 6.56 9.33
N LEU A 386 32.21 7.14 8.62
CA LEU A 386 33.58 7.29 9.13
C LEU A 386 33.65 8.25 10.31
N ALA A 387 32.94 9.38 10.23
CA ALA A 387 32.82 10.30 11.36
C ALA A 387 32.19 9.57 12.55
N LYS A 388 31.16 8.76 12.31
CA LYS A 388 30.49 7.96 13.33
C LYS A 388 31.45 6.97 14.00
N GLU A 389 32.18 6.18 13.22
CA GLU A 389 33.13 5.21 13.76
C GLU A 389 34.25 5.86 14.57
N ARG A 390 34.75 7.04 14.15
CA ARG A 390 35.77 7.79 14.90
C ARG A 390 35.23 8.29 16.23
N THR A 391 34.05 8.88 16.23
CA THR A 391 33.39 9.32 17.46
C THR A 391 33.11 8.14 18.39
N ASP A 392 32.66 6.99 17.87
CA ASP A 392 32.43 5.76 18.66
C ASP A 392 33.73 5.29 19.32
N ARG A 393 34.83 5.31 18.57
CA ARG A 393 36.16 4.92 19.05
C ARG A 393 36.69 5.88 20.12
N ASP A 394 36.62 7.19 19.90
CA ASP A 394 37.09 8.18 20.87
C ASP A 394 36.30 8.10 22.18
N LEU A 395 34.97 7.93 22.11
CA LEU A 395 34.14 7.70 23.29
C LEU A 395 34.48 6.40 24.02
N ALA A 396 34.71 5.30 23.28
CA ALA A 396 35.10 4.02 23.87
C ALA A 396 36.45 4.07 24.60
N GLU A 397 37.37 4.92 24.11
CA GLU A 397 38.71 5.11 24.67
C GLU A 397 38.76 6.26 25.70
N GLY A 398 37.61 6.85 26.06
CA GLY A 398 37.50 7.93 27.05
C GLY A 398 38.13 9.26 26.61
N ARG A 399 38.26 9.49 25.30
CA ARG A 399 38.74 10.74 24.70
C ARG A 399 37.57 11.63 24.26
N LEU A 400 37.86 12.93 24.15
CA LEU A 400 36.97 13.93 23.58
C LEU A 400 36.56 13.55 22.14
N ALA A 401 35.25 13.43 21.90
CA ALA A 401 34.68 12.98 20.63
C ALA A 401 34.63 14.11 19.60
N THR A 402 35.80 14.55 19.13
CA THR A 402 35.95 15.75 18.29
C THR A 402 35.22 15.68 16.93
N THR A 403 34.93 14.47 16.46
CA THR A 403 34.31 14.18 15.15
C THR A 403 32.78 14.14 15.19
N LEU A 404 32.16 14.27 16.36
CA LEU A 404 30.71 14.33 16.51
C LEU A 404 30.08 15.47 15.68
N GLY A 405 30.71 16.65 15.69
CA GLY A 405 30.31 17.80 14.86
C GLY A 405 30.31 17.50 13.35
N MET A 406 31.06 16.49 12.88
CA MET A 406 31.09 16.08 11.48
C MET A 406 29.93 15.15 11.14
N GLU A 407 29.59 14.19 12.00
CA GLU A 407 28.39 13.33 11.82
C GLU A 407 27.15 14.18 11.58
N ILE A 408 27.02 15.23 12.37
CA ILE A 408 25.86 16.10 12.35
C ILE A 408 25.82 16.94 11.07
N ARG A 409 26.99 17.45 10.65
CA ARG A 409 27.12 18.19 9.39
C ARG A 409 26.73 17.34 8.19
N TYR A 410 27.19 16.09 8.12
CA TYR A 410 26.85 15.20 7.00
C TYR A 410 25.36 14.88 6.95
N VAL A 411 24.73 14.67 8.11
CA VAL A 411 23.28 14.48 8.21
C VAL A 411 22.54 15.73 7.73
N ALA A 412 22.97 16.92 8.13
CA ALA A 412 22.37 18.17 7.67
C ALA A 412 22.53 18.39 6.15
N MET A 413 23.70 18.06 5.59
CA MET A 413 23.95 18.12 4.13
C MET A 413 22.98 17.20 3.37
N LYS A 414 22.82 15.96 3.84
CA LYS A 414 21.87 15.00 3.27
C LYS A 414 20.43 15.52 3.31
N GLY A 415 20.00 16.05 4.47
CA GLY A 415 18.66 16.60 4.65
C GLY A 415 18.34 17.80 3.73
N SER A 416 19.32 18.67 3.50
CA SER A 416 19.19 19.84 2.61
C SER A 416 18.92 19.44 1.16
N ILE A 417 19.60 18.40 0.67
CA ILE A 417 19.47 17.93 -0.72
C ILE A 417 18.16 17.18 -0.92
N LEU A 418 17.81 16.27 -0.01
CA LEU A 418 16.55 15.53 -0.07
C LEU A 418 15.34 16.47 -0.10
N LEU A 419 15.40 17.60 0.60
CA LEU A 419 14.38 18.65 0.50
C LEU A 419 14.30 19.32 -0.86
N ARG A 420 15.45 19.65 -1.47
CA ARG A 420 15.47 20.27 -2.80
C ARG A 420 14.82 19.35 -3.82
N VAL A 421 15.15 18.06 -3.74
CA VAL A 421 14.57 17.02 -4.58
C VAL A 421 13.05 16.92 -4.40
N SER A 422 12.55 16.90 -3.17
CA SER A 422 11.09 16.84 -2.89
C SER A 422 10.31 18.12 -3.26
N ARG A 423 10.95 19.22 -3.68
CA ARG A 423 10.27 20.50 -3.95
C ARG A 423 9.83 20.69 -5.39
N VAL A 424 10.40 19.94 -6.33
CA VAL A 424 10.03 20.06 -7.74
C VAL A 424 8.70 19.33 -7.95
N PRO A 425 7.61 20.01 -8.36
CA PRO A 425 6.35 19.33 -8.59
C PRO A 425 6.47 18.34 -9.76
N PRO A 426 5.85 17.14 -9.67
CA PRO A 426 5.83 16.14 -10.74
C PRO A 426 5.54 16.69 -12.15
N LYS A 427 4.52 17.53 -12.27
CA LYS A 427 4.12 18.17 -13.54
C LYS A 427 5.18 19.11 -14.11
N LEU A 428 5.98 19.74 -13.25
CA LEU A 428 7.06 20.62 -13.68
C LEU A 428 8.24 19.79 -14.21
N MET A 429 8.52 18.62 -13.61
CA MET A 429 9.58 17.72 -14.08
C MET A 429 9.36 17.30 -15.54
N TYR A 430 8.14 16.87 -15.88
CA TYR A 430 7.76 16.55 -17.26
C TYR A 430 8.07 17.71 -18.21
N ARG A 431 7.64 18.93 -17.86
CA ARG A 431 7.85 20.13 -18.68
C ARG A 431 9.32 20.50 -18.82
N LEU A 432 10.14 20.30 -17.78
CA LEU A 432 11.57 20.58 -17.81
C LEU A 432 12.31 19.63 -18.77
N VAL A 433 11.91 18.35 -18.82
CA VAL A 433 12.46 17.37 -19.76
C VAL A 433 11.96 17.64 -21.18
N GLU A 434 10.66 17.88 -21.35
CA GLU A 434 10.05 18.19 -22.66
C GLU A 434 10.66 19.44 -23.31
N SER A 435 10.96 20.47 -22.51
CA SER A 435 11.59 21.70 -22.99
C SER A 435 13.11 21.59 -23.21
N GLY A 436 13.70 20.42 -22.95
CA GLY A 436 15.14 20.18 -23.09
C GLY A 436 16.00 20.90 -22.05
N ILE A 437 15.38 21.44 -20.99
CA ILE A 437 16.08 22.08 -19.87
C ILE A 437 16.72 21.01 -18.96
N TRP A 438 16.00 19.91 -18.73
CA TRP A 438 16.52 18.72 -18.06
C TRP A 438 16.74 17.58 -19.06
N THR A 439 17.80 16.80 -18.87
CA THR A 439 17.92 15.51 -19.54
C THR A 439 17.03 14.48 -18.85
N LEU A 440 16.64 13.44 -19.58
CA LEU A 440 15.87 12.34 -18.99
C LEU A 440 16.65 11.65 -17.86
N GLU A 441 17.95 11.42 -18.06
CA GLU A 441 18.85 10.82 -17.07
C GLU A 441 18.88 11.64 -15.77
N TYR A 442 19.01 12.96 -15.86
CA TYR A 442 18.94 13.85 -14.71
C TYR A 442 17.58 13.76 -14.00
N CYS A 443 16.48 13.72 -14.75
CA CYS A 443 15.15 13.59 -14.19
C CYS A 443 14.97 12.25 -13.45
N LEU A 444 15.49 11.16 -13.99
CA LEU A 444 15.43 9.83 -13.37
C LEU A 444 16.24 9.77 -12.07
N GLU A 445 17.45 10.32 -12.07
CA GLU A 445 18.29 10.46 -10.87
C GLU A 445 17.61 11.31 -9.79
N HIS A 446 16.97 12.40 -10.20
CA HIS A 446 16.18 13.26 -9.32
C HIS A 446 14.99 12.52 -8.72
N VAL A 447 14.23 11.78 -9.53
CA VAL A 447 13.11 10.93 -9.06
C VAL A 447 13.60 9.82 -8.12
N GLY A 448 14.74 9.21 -8.44
CA GLY A 448 15.43 8.22 -7.62
C GLY A 448 15.83 8.75 -6.25
N ALA A 449 16.07 10.06 -6.13
CA ALA A 449 16.41 10.73 -4.87
C ALA A 449 15.20 11.18 -4.01
N ILE A 450 13.95 11.10 -4.50
CA ILE A 450 12.74 11.54 -3.75
C ILE A 450 12.44 10.64 -2.53
N PRO A 451 12.67 11.04 -1.28
CA PRO A 451 12.53 10.13 -0.14
C PRO A 451 11.12 9.54 0.06
N GLU A 452 10.06 10.25 -0.31
CA GLU A 452 8.67 9.81 -0.09
C GLU A 452 8.09 8.97 -1.24
N GLY A 453 7.55 7.80 -0.92
CA GLY A 453 6.95 6.88 -1.91
C GLY A 453 5.77 7.49 -2.67
N ARG A 454 4.93 8.29 -2.01
CA ARG A 454 3.78 8.95 -2.65
C ARG A 454 4.20 9.98 -3.71
N ASP A 455 5.12 10.86 -3.34
CA ASP A 455 5.58 11.93 -4.23
C ASP A 455 6.43 11.36 -5.38
N ARG A 456 7.19 10.29 -5.12
CA ARG A 456 7.90 9.55 -6.16
C ARG A 456 6.94 8.89 -7.16
N VAL A 457 5.89 8.21 -6.70
CA VAL A 457 4.85 7.65 -7.59
C VAL A 457 4.25 8.73 -8.47
N SER A 458 3.88 9.86 -7.87
CA SER A 458 3.30 10.97 -8.63
C SER A 458 4.31 11.52 -9.66
N ALA A 459 5.60 11.61 -9.31
CA ALA A 459 6.66 12.04 -10.23
C ALA A 459 6.83 11.07 -11.39
N VAL A 460 6.92 9.76 -11.12
CA VAL A 460 7.06 8.72 -12.14
C VAL A 460 5.87 8.69 -13.07
N CYS A 461 4.64 8.77 -12.56
CA CYS A 461 3.45 8.82 -13.41
C CYS A 461 3.45 9.99 -14.40
N GLU A 462 4.01 11.14 -14.02
CA GLU A 462 4.08 12.31 -14.91
C GLU A 462 5.20 12.20 -15.95
N ILE A 463 6.30 11.49 -15.66
CA ILE A 463 7.46 11.39 -16.58
C ILE A 463 7.54 10.07 -17.35
N ILE A 464 6.73 9.06 -17.03
CA ILE A 464 6.85 7.70 -17.56
C ILE A 464 6.79 7.66 -19.10
N ASP A 465 5.98 8.54 -19.70
CA ASP A 465 5.82 8.64 -21.15
C ASP A 465 7.10 9.13 -21.85
N LEU A 466 7.97 9.84 -21.12
CA LEU A 466 9.26 10.33 -21.61
C LEU A 466 10.38 9.28 -21.52
N VAL A 467 10.18 8.22 -20.73
CA VAL A 467 11.19 7.16 -20.51
C VAL A 467 11.14 6.15 -21.66
N PRO A 468 12.29 5.67 -22.20
CA PRO A 468 12.33 4.59 -23.18
C PRO A 468 11.63 3.33 -22.68
N GLU A 469 10.92 2.64 -23.57
CA GLU A 469 10.09 1.48 -23.24
C GLU A 469 10.88 0.38 -22.50
N ALA A 470 12.13 0.14 -22.90
CA ALA A 470 13.04 -0.81 -22.25
C ALA A 470 13.42 -0.47 -20.79
N SER A 471 13.20 0.78 -20.36
CA SER A 471 13.53 1.29 -19.02
C SER A 471 12.29 1.74 -18.24
N ARG A 472 11.08 1.57 -18.80
CA ARG A 472 9.83 1.90 -18.10
C ARG A 472 9.52 0.89 -17.01
N ASP A 473 9.55 -0.41 -17.34
CA ASP A 473 9.18 -1.48 -16.40
C ASP A 473 10.08 -1.46 -15.16
N ALA A 474 11.38 -1.36 -15.40
CA ALA A 474 12.45 -0.97 -14.49
C ALA A 474 12.06 0.10 -13.43
N LEU A 475 11.77 1.32 -13.90
CA LEU A 475 11.41 2.48 -13.07
C LEU A 475 10.07 2.30 -12.34
N ILE A 476 9.14 1.61 -13.00
CA ILE A 476 7.82 1.26 -12.49
C ILE A 476 7.94 0.34 -11.28
N HIS A 477 8.71 -0.74 -11.42
CA HIS A 477 8.95 -1.72 -10.36
C HIS A 477 9.65 -1.06 -9.17
N GLU A 478 10.70 -0.28 -9.44
CA GLU A 478 11.42 0.53 -8.45
C GLU A 478 10.48 1.39 -7.58
N THR A 479 9.45 1.96 -8.21
CA THR A 479 8.53 2.91 -7.60
C THR A 479 7.42 2.23 -6.79
N LEU A 480 6.94 1.07 -7.25
CA LEU A 480 5.96 0.24 -6.53
C LEU A 480 6.56 -0.41 -5.28
N ASP A 481 7.82 -0.83 -5.34
CA ASP A 481 8.53 -1.50 -4.25
C ASP A 481 8.76 -0.63 -3.00
N ARG A 482 8.65 0.70 -3.16
CA ARG A 482 8.75 1.67 -2.07
C ARG A 482 7.37 2.06 -1.49
N LEU A 483 6.29 1.39 -1.92
CA LEU A 483 4.90 1.62 -1.47
C LEU A 483 4.37 0.65 -0.41
N ASP A 484 5.19 -0.28 0.11
CA ASP A 484 4.79 -1.37 1.01
C ASP A 484 3.93 -0.94 2.24
N ASP A 485 4.00 0.32 2.69
CA ASP A 485 3.20 0.83 3.83
C ASP A 485 1.84 1.47 3.44
N PHE A 486 1.56 1.75 2.15
CA PHE A 486 0.42 2.59 1.74
C PHE A 486 -0.78 1.82 1.15
N ILE A 487 -0.58 0.58 0.68
CA ILE A 487 -1.59 -0.23 -0.03
C ILE A 487 -2.87 -0.47 0.82
N TYR A 488 -2.83 -0.23 2.12
CA TYR A 488 -3.97 -0.38 3.02
C TYR A 488 -5.06 0.72 2.94
N SER A 489 -4.84 1.88 2.30
CA SER A 489 -5.71 3.06 2.55
C SER A 489 -6.42 3.76 1.38
N ASP A 490 -6.05 3.59 0.09
CA ASP A 490 -6.58 4.49 -0.96
C ASP A 490 -6.77 3.83 -2.35
N SER A 491 -7.64 2.81 -2.43
CA SER A 491 -7.94 2.06 -3.68
C SER A 491 -8.64 2.89 -4.77
N VAL A 492 -9.33 3.97 -4.40
CA VAL A 492 -10.06 4.86 -5.32
C VAL A 492 -9.11 5.73 -6.15
N ARG A 493 -7.93 6.08 -5.62
CA ARG A 493 -6.92 6.89 -6.34
C ARG A 493 -6.09 6.08 -7.34
N LEU A 494 -5.89 4.79 -7.10
CA LEU A 494 -5.24 3.90 -8.08
C LEU A 494 -6.13 3.68 -9.31
N ALA A 495 -7.45 3.57 -9.12
CA ALA A 495 -8.41 3.46 -10.22
C ALA A 495 -8.50 4.74 -11.08
N SER A 496 -8.26 5.93 -10.52
CA SER A 496 -8.21 7.16 -11.31
C SER A 496 -6.88 7.36 -12.05
N LEU A 497 -5.79 6.78 -11.55
CA LEU A 497 -4.47 6.75 -12.20
C LEU A 497 -4.36 5.70 -13.33
N ALA A 498 -5.23 4.67 -13.31
CA ALA A 498 -5.27 3.56 -14.27
C ALA A 498 -5.40 3.98 -15.74
N ARG A 499 -6.03 5.13 -16.04
CA ARG A 499 -6.17 5.64 -17.42
C ARG A 499 -4.86 6.05 -18.09
N SER A 500 -3.84 6.31 -17.29
CA SER A 500 -2.53 6.84 -17.69
C SER A 500 -1.40 5.84 -17.41
N MET A 501 -1.71 4.62 -16.98
CA MET A 501 -0.72 3.59 -16.67
C MET A 501 -0.51 2.65 -17.87
N PRO A 502 0.74 2.28 -18.20
CA PRO A 502 1.05 1.13 -19.03
C PRO A 502 0.35 -0.15 -18.54
N LEU A 503 -0.05 -1.06 -19.45
CA LEU A 503 -0.73 -2.32 -19.11
C LEU A 503 0.05 -3.19 -18.11
N THR A 504 1.39 -3.13 -18.13
CA THR A 504 2.28 -3.85 -17.21
C THR A 504 2.12 -3.38 -15.75
N LEU A 505 1.89 -2.09 -15.52
CA LEU A 505 1.64 -1.48 -14.21
C LEU A 505 0.28 -1.89 -13.62
N LEU A 506 -0.75 -1.93 -14.47
CA LEU A 506 -2.11 -2.28 -14.09
C LEU A 506 -2.19 -3.71 -13.55
N ARG A 507 -1.50 -4.63 -14.22
CA ARG A 507 -1.35 -6.04 -13.79
C ARG A 507 -0.77 -6.16 -12.39
N MET A 508 0.30 -5.43 -12.10
CA MET A 508 0.95 -5.42 -10.79
C MET A 508 0.11 -4.80 -9.69
N VAL A 509 -0.69 -3.78 -10.00
CA VAL A 509 -1.65 -3.19 -9.04
C VAL A 509 -2.78 -4.17 -8.71
N VAL A 510 -3.26 -4.94 -9.69
CA VAL A 510 -4.26 -5.99 -9.47
C VAL A 510 -3.66 -7.15 -8.66
N ASP A 511 -2.42 -7.55 -8.96
CA ASP A 511 -1.69 -8.59 -8.22
C ASP A 511 -1.38 -8.16 -6.78
N GLY A 512 -0.98 -6.91 -6.54
CA GLY A 512 -0.82 -6.35 -5.21
C GLY A 512 -2.13 -6.28 -4.41
N ALA A 513 -3.26 -6.08 -5.10
CA ALA A 513 -4.59 -6.14 -4.50
C ALA A 513 -5.05 -7.56 -4.14
N LYS A 514 -4.40 -8.64 -4.63
CA LYS A 514 -4.71 -10.03 -4.23
C LYS A 514 -4.50 -10.26 -2.73
N VAL A 515 -3.69 -9.43 -2.06
CA VAL A 515 -3.47 -9.50 -0.60
C VAL A 515 -4.65 -8.91 0.21
N SER A 516 -5.69 -8.36 -0.46
CA SER A 516 -6.91 -7.83 0.16
C SER A 516 -8.08 -8.84 0.25
N THR A 517 -9.30 -8.40 0.61
CA THR A 517 -10.50 -9.27 0.74
C THR A 517 -11.02 -9.72 -0.64
N ILE A 518 -11.56 -10.95 -0.73
CA ILE A 518 -12.01 -11.55 -2.01
C ILE A 518 -13.07 -10.73 -2.74
N GLU A 519 -13.95 -10.06 -1.99
CA GLU A 519 -15.00 -9.22 -2.55
C GLU A 519 -14.43 -7.94 -3.20
N ARG A 520 -13.40 -7.33 -2.59
CA ARG A 520 -12.72 -6.15 -3.14
C ARG A 520 -11.85 -6.51 -4.32
N TRP A 521 -11.14 -7.64 -4.26
CA TRP A 521 -10.37 -8.15 -5.39
C TRP A 521 -11.27 -8.44 -6.59
N SER A 522 -12.41 -9.12 -6.39
CA SER A 522 -13.38 -9.42 -7.46
C SER A 522 -13.92 -8.15 -8.12
N ARG A 523 -14.29 -7.12 -7.33
CA ARG A 523 -14.74 -5.83 -7.87
C ARG A 523 -13.64 -5.10 -8.64
N ASN A 524 -12.42 -5.04 -8.11
CA ASN A 524 -11.29 -4.39 -8.77
C ASN A 524 -10.91 -5.10 -10.08
N LEU A 525 -10.94 -6.43 -10.10
CA LEU A 525 -10.66 -7.22 -11.30
C LEU A 525 -11.67 -6.90 -12.41
N ILE A 526 -12.97 -6.81 -12.09
CA ILE A 526 -13.99 -6.45 -13.08
C ILE A 526 -13.87 -4.99 -13.53
N LEU A 527 -13.57 -4.06 -12.63
CA LEU A 527 -13.34 -2.64 -12.97
C LEU A 527 -12.18 -2.45 -13.96
N LEU A 528 -11.18 -3.33 -13.90
CA LEU A 528 -9.98 -3.27 -14.75
C LEU A 528 -10.08 -4.16 -15.99
N LYS A 529 -11.22 -4.82 -16.23
CA LYS A 529 -11.46 -5.76 -17.35
C LYS A 529 -11.10 -5.19 -18.72
N HIS A 530 -11.35 -3.91 -18.98
CA HIS A 530 -11.07 -3.27 -20.27
C HIS A 530 -9.61 -2.88 -20.47
N HIS A 531 -8.79 -3.03 -19.43
CA HIS A 531 -7.40 -2.59 -19.37
C HIS A 531 -6.41 -3.75 -19.22
N ILE A 532 -6.89 -5.00 -19.18
CA ILE A 532 -6.08 -6.22 -19.02
C ILE A 532 -6.23 -7.06 -20.30
N ASP A 533 -5.16 -7.75 -20.71
CA ASP A 533 -5.22 -8.69 -21.84
C ASP A 533 -6.30 -9.77 -21.60
N PRO A 534 -7.13 -10.13 -22.61
CA PRO A 534 -8.21 -11.10 -22.43
C PRO A 534 -7.77 -12.49 -21.93
N VAL A 535 -6.57 -12.94 -22.28
CA VAL A 535 -6.01 -14.22 -21.83
C VAL A 535 -5.58 -14.13 -20.37
N GLU A 536 -4.99 -13.01 -19.99
CA GLU A 536 -4.54 -12.78 -18.62
C GLU A 536 -5.73 -12.55 -17.66
N PHE A 537 -6.69 -11.73 -18.07
CA PHE A 537 -7.95 -11.54 -17.36
C PHE A 537 -8.65 -12.89 -17.10
N SER A 538 -8.58 -13.81 -18.07
CA SER A 538 -9.10 -15.17 -17.94
C SER A 538 -8.48 -15.93 -16.78
N GLU A 539 -7.16 -15.89 -16.61
CA GLU A 539 -6.46 -16.61 -15.56
C GLU A 539 -6.76 -16.02 -14.17
N MET A 540 -6.76 -14.69 -14.07
CA MET A 540 -7.10 -13.99 -12.83
C MET A 540 -8.55 -14.21 -12.41
N LEU A 541 -9.46 -14.29 -13.38
CA LEU A 541 -10.87 -14.58 -13.13
C LEU A 541 -11.07 -16.00 -12.57
N ILE A 542 -10.34 -16.99 -13.09
CA ILE A 542 -10.36 -18.37 -12.57
C ILE A 542 -9.83 -18.40 -11.13
N GLU A 543 -8.72 -17.69 -10.85
CA GLU A 543 -8.13 -17.60 -9.52
C GLU A 543 -9.10 -16.96 -8.50
N ALA A 544 -9.73 -15.85 -8.88
CA ALA A 544 -10.73 -15.16 -8.07
C ALA A 544 -11.94 -16.04 -7.80
N PHE A 545 -12.39 -16.80 -8.80
CA PHE A 545 -13.51 -17.73 -8.67
C PHE A 545 -13.22 -18.85 -7.67
N SER A 546 -12.05 -19.48 -7.78
CA SER A 546 -11.60 -20.54 -6.87
C SER A 546 -11.51 -20.06 -5.41
N ARG A 547 -11.03 -18.83 -5.20
CA ARG A 547 -10.96 -18.23 -3.87
C ARG A 547 -12.33 -17.81 -3.34
N ALA A 548 -13.22 -17.26 -4.18
CA ALA A 548 -14.60 -16.92 -3.81
C ALA A 548 -15.40 -18.14 -3.35
N LEU A 549 -15.20 -19.28 -4.01
CA LEU A 549 -15.71 -20.56 -3.54
C LEU A 549 -15.16 -20.88 -2.15
N THR A 550 -13.83 -20.87 -1.98
CA THR A 550 -13.13 -21.24 -0.73
C THR A 550 -13.61 -20.40 0.47
N GLU A 551 -13.77 -19.10 0.26
CA GLU A 551 -14.17 -18.13 1.28
C GLU A 551 -15.70 -17.99 1.46
N LYS A 552 -16.52 -18.79 0.73
CA LYS A 552 -18.00 -18.79 0.84
C LYS A 552 -18.66 -17.45 0.51
N SER A 553 -18.09 -16.68 -0.44
CA SER A 553 -18.58 -15.33 -0.78
C SER A 553 -19.57 -15.37 -1.94
N SER A 554 -20.87 -15.37 -1.64
CA SER A 554 -21.95 -15.26 -2.64
C SER A 554 -21.86 -13.96 -3.45
N GLY A 555 -21.47 -12.85 -2.80
CA GLY A 555 -21.27 -11.55 -3.44
C GLY A 555 -20.07 -11.51 -4.40
N ALA A 556 -19.01 -12.26 -4.14
CA ALA A 556 -17.92 -12.40 -5.11
C ALA A 556 -18.32 -13.31 -6.29
N LEU A 557 -19.02 -14.42 -6.01
CA LEU A 557 -19.49 -15.34 -7.05
C LEU A 557 -20.48 -14.67 -8.00
N SER A 558 -21.41 -13.85 -7.50
CA SER A 558 -22.37 -13.14 -8.36
C SER A 558 -21.71 -12.16 -9.33
N VAL A 559 -20.58 -11.56 -8.95
CA VAL A 559 -19.79 -10.64 -9.79
C VAL A 559 -18.93 -11.40 -10.81
N LEU A 560 -18.42 -12.58 -10.46
CA LEU A 560 -17.47 -13.34 -11.29
C LEU A 560 -18.17 -14.26 -12.31
N ILE A 561 -19.29 -14.90 -11.93
CA ILE A 561 -20.03 -15.85 -12.76
C ILE A 561 -20.37 -15.30 -14.16
N PRO A 562 -20.88 -14.06 -14.33
CA PRO A 562 -21.21 -13.50 -15.64
C PRO A 562 -20.06 -13.39 -16.65
N HIS A 563 -18.81 -13.61 -16.22
CA HIS A 563 -17.62 -13.43 -17.05
C HIS A 563 -16.88 -14.74 -17.40
N LEU A 564 -17.43 -15.91 -17.03
CA LEU A 564 -16.88 -17.24 -17.35
C LEU A 564 -17.18 -17.69 -18.80
N ASP A 565 -16.23 -18.38 -19.45
CA ASP A 565 -16.39 -19.02 -20.77
C ASP A 565 -16.07 -20.53 -20.74
N GLN A 566 -16.31 -21.23 -21.86
CA GLN A 566 -16.17 -22.69 -21.98
C GLN A 566 -14.76 -23.21 -21.62
N SER A 567 -13.72 -22.47 -21.98
CA SER A 567 -12.33 -22.84 -21.70
C SER A 567 -11.95 -22.67 -20.23
N ARG A 568 -12.61 -21.72 -19.55
CA ARG A 568 -12.44 -21.43 -18.12
C ARG A 568 -13.17 -22.45 -17.25
N LEU A 569 -14.30 -22.95 -17.72
CA LEU A 569 -15.12 -23.93 -17.03
C LEU A 569 -14.34 -25.21 -16.71
N ASP A 570 -13.61 -25.80 -17.67
CA ASP A 570 -12.84 -27.04 -17.47
C ASP A 570 -11.84 -27.00 -16.28
N ARG A 571 -11.19 -25.85 -16.04
CA ARG A 571 -10.25 -25.67 -14.91
C ARG A 571 -10.96 -25.53 -13.56
N ILE A 572 -12.12 -24.87 -13.55
CA ILE A 572 -12.98 -24.73 -12.36
C ILE A 572 -13.55 -26.09 -11.97
N ILE A 573 -13.90 -26.92 -12.95
CA ILE A 573 -14.39 -28.30 -12.78
C ILE A 573 -13.39 -29.16 -12.00
N GLU A 574 -12.10 -29.07 -12.33
CA GLU A 574 -11.04 -29.80 -11.63
C GLU A 574 -10.85 -29.32 -10.18
N SER A 575 -10.92 -28.00 -9.97
CA SER A 575 -10.84 -27.38 -8.64
C SER A 575 -12.00 -27.77 -7.72
N LEU A 576 -13.22 -27.88 -8.27
CA LEU A 576 -14.38 -28.31 -7.50
C LEU A 576 -14.27 -29.78 -7.05
N ARG A 577 -13.61 -30.64 -7.85
CA ARG A 577 -13.54 -32.11 -7.62
C ARG A 577 -12.63 -32.49 -6.45
N SER A 578 -11.67 -31.64 -6.10
CA SER A 578 -10.73 -31.86 -4.99
C SER A 578 -11.32 -31.54 -3.60
N TRP A 579 -12.53 -31.00 -3.54
CA TRP A 579 -13.16 -30.56 -2.30
C TRP A 579 -13.86 -31.69 -1.54
N SER A 580 -13.50 -31.87 -0.25
CA SER A 580 -14.03 -32.93 0.62
C SER A 580 -15.51 -32.73 1.01
N SER A 581 -16.18 -33.83 1.37
CA SER A 581 -17.61 -33.95 1.68
C SER A 581 -18.02 -33.57 3.11
N ASP A 582 -17.09 -33.10 3.95
CA ASP A 582 -17.29 -32.93 5.40
C ASP A 582 -17.88 -31.58 5.84
N ALA A 583 -18.35 -30.75 4.90
CA ALA A 583 -18.94 -29.45 5.23
C ALA A 583 -20.46 -29.52 5.45
N GLY A 584 -20.96 -28.73 6.42
CA GLY A 584 -22.35 -28.72 6.89
C GLY A 584 -23.41 -28.38 5.82
N GLU A 585 -24.69 -28.63 6.13
CA GLU A 585 -25.79 -28.67 5.15
C GLU A 585 -25.97 -27.38 4.33
N VAL A 586 -25.87 -26.20 4.95
CA VAL A 586 -25.98 -24.90 4.26
C VAL A 586 -24.88 -24.73 3.20
N TYR A 587 -23.68 -25.26 3.45
CA TYR A 587 -22.59 -25.22 2.47
C TYR A 587 -22.81 -26.20 1.31
N ARG A 588 -23.51 -27.32 1.56
CA ARG A 588 -23.91 -28.25 0.50
C ARG A 588 -24.93 -27.58 -0.44
N VAL A 589 -25.86 -26.76 0.07
CA VAL A 589 -26.83 -26.00 -0.74
C VAL A 589 -26.14 -25.02 -1.70
N HIS A 590 -25.24 -24.17 -1.19
CA HIS A 590 -24.50 -23.20 -2.01
C HIS A 590 -23.63 -23.89 -3.08
N LYS A 591 -23.07 -25.05 -2.76
CA LYS A 591 -22.32 -25.87 -3.72
C LYS A 591 -23.23 -26.44 -4.81
N VAL A 592 -24.43 -26.92 -4.45
CA VAL A 592 -25.43 -27.38 -5.43
C VAL A 592 -25.85 -26.24 -6.34
N GLN A 593 -26.12 -25.05 -5.81
CA GLN A 593 -26.50 -23.87 -6.62
C GLN A 593 -25.40 -23.46 -7.61
N ALA A 594 -24.15 -23.39 -7.16
CA ALA A 594 -23.01 -23.10 -8.04
C ALA A 594 -22.84 -24.17 -9.14
N LEU A 595 -23.01 -25.46 -8.81
CA LEU A 595 -22.92 -26.56 -9.77
C LEU A 595 -24.07 -26.54 -10.78
N CYS A 596 -25.28 -26.16 -10.37
CA CYS A 596 -26.41 -26.02 -11.29
C CYS A 596 -26.23 -24.84 -12.25
N GLU A 597 -25.79 -23.67 -11.77
CA GLU A 597 -25.50 -22.53 -12.66
C GLU A 597 -24.36 -22.83 -13.63
N ILE A 598 -23.32 -23.53 -13.19
CA ILE A 598 -22.26 -24.06 -14.07
C ILE A 598 -22.85 -25.04 -15.09
N SER A 599 -23.70 -25.97 -14.66
CA SER A 599 -24.31 -26.97 -15.53
C SER A 599 -25.19 -26.36 -16.63
N ARG A 600 -25.87 -25.24 -16.39
CA ARG A 600 -26.70 -24.55 -17.39
C ARG A 600 -25.90 -23.95 -18.54
N ARG A 601 -24.61 -23.70 -18.32
CA ARG A 601 -23.70 -23.12 -19.32
C ARG A 601 -22.89 -24.17 -20.08
N LEU A 602 -23.05 -25.45 -19.74
CA LEU A 602 -22.32 -26.56 -20.34
C LEU A 602 -23.21 -27.34 -21.31
N ASP A 603 -22.63 -27.84 -22.41
CA ASP A 603 -23.31 -28.68 -23.40
C ASP A 603 -22.86 -30.15 -23.33
N GLY A 604 -23.72 -31.08 -23.75
CA GLY A 604 -23.38 -32.49 -23.96
C GLY A 604 -23.00 -33.28 -22.69
N ASP A 605 -21.99 -34.13 -22.79
CA ASP A 605 -21.58 -35.07 -21.73
C ASP A 605 -21.15 -34.38 -20.42
N GLN A 606 -20.58 -33.17 -20.52
CA GLN A 606 -20.14 -32.41 -19.35
C GLN A 606 -21.32 -31.95 -18.50
N ARG A 607 -22.40 -31.48 -19.13
CA ARG A 607 -23.64 -31.13 -18.44
C ARG A 607 -24.12 -32.32 -17.60
N SER A 608 -24.21 -33.51 -18.20
CA SER A 608 -24.65 -34.73 -17.51
C SER A 608 -23.77 -35.11 -16.30
N ILE A 609 -22.46 -34.89 -16.38
CA ILE A 609 -21.54 -35.15 -15.26
C ILE A 609 -21.83 -34.19 -14.09
N PHE A 610 -21.98 -32.91 -14.39
CA PHE A 610 -22.24 -31.87 -13.39
C PHE A 610 -23.62 -32.00 -12.75
N SER A 611 -24.63 -32.33 -13.55
CA SER A 611 -25.98 -32.61 -13.06
C SER A 611 -26.00 -33.80 -12.11
N ARG A 612 -25.31 -34.91 -12.44
CA ARG A 612 -25.21 -36.09 -11.57
C ARG A 612 -24.49 -35.78 -10.26
N TRP A 613 -23.47 -34.93 -10.31
CA TRP A 613 -22.72 -34.55 -9.13
C TRP A 613 -23.52 -33.63 -8.20
N ALA A 614 -24.15 -32.60 -8.74
CA ALA A 614 -25.08 -31.77 -8.00
C ALA A 614 -26.16 -32.66 -7.36
N LEU A 615 -26.73 -33.61 -8.11
CA LEU A 615 -27.79 -34.51 -7.63
C LEU A 615 -27.31 -35.39 -6.47
N ALA A 616 -26.09 -35.92 -6.53
CA ALA A 616 -25.51 -36.71 -5.45
C ALA A 616 -25.33 -35.89 -4.17
N LEU A 617 -24.90 -34.63 -4.30
CA LEU A 617 -24.76 -33.71 -3.16
C LEU A 617 -26.12 -33.35 -2.54
N ALA A 618 -27.10 -33.00 -3.38
CA ALA A 618 -28.45 -32.67 -2.92
C ALA A 618 -29.14 -33.86 -2.24
N SER A 619 -28.89 -35.08 -2.71
CA SER A 619 -29.45 -36.31 -2.13
C SER A 619 -28.88 -36.66 -0.75
N GLY A 620 -27.72 -36.11 -0.39
CA GLY A 620 -27.05 -36.32 0.90
C GLY A 620 -27.36 -35.26 1.97
N ILE A 621 -28.35 -34.39 1.75
CA ILE A 621 -28.83 -33.39 2.72
C ILE A 621 -29.94 -34.04 3.57
N GLU A 622 -29.82 -34.00 4.89
CA GLU A 622 -30.77 -34.61 5.84
C GLU A 622 -31.94 -33.66 6.15
N GLY A 623 -31.70 -32.34 6.26
CA GLY A 623 -32.76 -31.35 6.49
C GLY A 623 -33.76 -31.23 5.33
N HIS A 624 -35.05 -31.47 5.58
CA HIS A 624 -36.09 -31.46 4.54
C HIS A 624 -36.28 -30.11 3.81
N PRO A 625 -36.25 -28.93 4.47
CA PRO A 625 -36.32 -27.63 3.78
C PRO A 625 -35.06 -27.30 2.97
N GLN A 626 -33.87 -27.54 3.52
CA GLN A 626 -32.59 -27.29 2.83
C GLN A 626 -32.40 -28.25 1.64
N ARG A 627 -32.91 -29.48 1.78
CA ARG A 627 -32.97 -30.45 0.68
C ARG A 627 -33.91 -29.95 -0.40
N PHE A 628 -35.09 -29.42 -0.06
CA PHE A 628 -35.99 -28.83 -1.05
C PHE A 628 -35.34 -27.66 -1.80
N GLU A 629 -34.70 -26.72 -1.09
CA GLU A 629 -33.99 -25.58 -1.68
C GLU A 629 -32.86 -26.01 -2.63
N ALA A 630 -32.10 -27.06 -2.25
CA ALA A 630 -31.08 -27.63 -3.13
C ALA A 630 -31.68 -28.24 -4.41
N PHE A 631 -32.81 -28.96 -4.30
CA PHE A 631 -33.47 -29.58 -5.45
C PHE A 631 -34.17 -28.56 -6.38
N LEU A 632 -34.54 -27.37 -5.87
CA LEU A 632 -35.07 -26.28 -6.69
C LEU A 632 -34.04 -25.78 -7.71
N ALA A 633 -32.76 -25.77 -7.37
CA ALA A 633 -31.70 -25.26 -8.24
C ALA A 633 -31.51 -26.09 -9.54
N PHE A 634 -32.01 -27.32 -9.61
CA PHE A 634 -31.91 -28.15 -10.81
C PHE A 634 -32.91 -27.71 -11.89
N ASP A 635 -32.63 -28.04 -13.14
CA ASP A 635 -33.61 -27.95 -14.23
C ASP A 635 -34.11 -29.35 -14.65
N ASP A 636 -35.15 -29.40 -15.49
CA ASP A 636 -35.77 -30.66 -15.93
C ASP A 636 -34.87 -31.49 -16.87
N GLU A 637 -33.87 -30.88 -17.51
CA GLU A 637 -32.87 -31.58 -18.33
C GLU A 637 -31.77 -32.22 -17.45
N MET A 638 -31.52 -31.67 -16.27
CA MET A 638 -30.53 -32.15 -15.30
C MET A 638 -31.02 -33.36 -14.48
N ILE A 639 -32.31 -33.44 -14.15
CA ILE A 639 -32.92 -34.56 -13.40
C ILE A 639 -34.19 -35.03 -14.11
N PRO A 640 -34.19 -36.24 -14.70
CA PRO A 640 -35.42 -36.88 -15.16
C PRO A 640 -36.37 -37.08 -13.98
N ASP A 641 -37.66 -36.81 -14.21
CA ASP A 641 -38.70 -36.87 -13.17
C ASP A 641 -38.44 -35.92 -11.97
N ARG A 642 -37.68 -34.82 -12.19
CA ARG A 642 -37.43 -33.76 -11.20
C ARG A 642 -38.70 -33.38 -10.44
N ARG A 643 -39.79 -33.17 -11.19
CA ARG A 643 -41.08 -32.75 -10.63
C ARG A 643 -41.66 -33.79 -9.68
N SER A 644 -41.68 -35.08 -10.07
CA SER A 644 -42.15 -36.17 -9.19
C SER A 644 -41.33 -36.24 -7.90
N ARG A 645 -40.01 -36.04 -7.98
CA ARG A 645 -39.15 -36.03 -6.79
C ARG A 645 -39.36 -34.81 -5.92
N LEU A 646 -39.57 -33.63 -6.52
CA LEU A 646 -39.91 -32.42 -5.80
C LEU A 646 -41.25 -32.57 -5.07
N VAL A 647 -42.25 -33.22 -5.70
CA VAL A 647 -43.53 -33.57 -5.05
C VAL A 647 -43.27 -34.46 -3.81
N ASP A 648 -42.51 -35.54 -3.97
CA ASP A 648 -42.23 -36.46 -2.84
C ASP A 648 -41.47 -35.77 -1.71
N ILE A 649 -40.49 -34.93 -2.03
CA ILE A 649 -39.72 -34.16 -1.04
C ILE A 649 -40.63 -33.14 -0.34
N ALA A 650 -41.43 -32.38 -1.10
CA ALA A 650 -42.36 -31.40 -0.55
C ALA A 650 -43.36 -32.06 0.41
N LEU A 651 -43.96 -33.20 0.03
CA LEU A 651 -44.88 -33.96 0.87
C LEU A 651 -44.22 -34.54 2.14
N SER A 652 -42.90 -34.72 2.14
CA SER A 652 -42.15 -35.23 3.29
C SER A 652 -41.78 -34.15 4.34
N VAL A 653 -41.99 -32.87 4.05
CA VAL A 653 -41.67 -31.76 4.97
C VAL A 653 -42.59 -31.82 6.19
N GLU A 654 -42.06 -31.86 7.41
CA GLU A 654 -42.90 -32.05 8.62
C GLU A 654 -43.78 -30.84 8.96
N ASP A 655 -43.23 -29.62 8.82
CA ASP A 655 -43.92 -28.38 9.17
C ASP A 655 -45.01 -28.02 8.13
N PRO A 656 -46.29 -27.79 8.53
CA PRO A 656 -47.39 -27.54 7.59
C PRO A 656 -47.23 -26.28 6.73
N TYR A 657 -46.64 -25.22 7.28
CA TYR A 657 -46.41 -23.98 6.55
C TYR A 657 -45.33 -24.18 5.48
N HIS A 658 -44.16 -24.70 5.86
CA HIS A 658 -43.09 -24.99 4.90
C HIS A 658 -43.49 -26.07 3.88
N ARG A 659 -44.35 -27.04 4.26
CA ARG A 659 -44.91 -28.04 3.36
C ARG A 659 -45.76 -27.38 2.28
N LEU A 660 -46.67 -26.48 2.64
CA LEU A 660 -47.53 -25.78 1.68
C LEU A 660 -46.71 -24.99 0.66
N PHE A 661 -45.75 -24.18 1.11
CA PHE A 661 -44.92 -23.38 0.19
C PHE A 661 -43.96 -24.23 -0.64
N SER A 662 -43.52 -25.37 -0.11
CA SER A 662 -42.81 -26.38 -0.91
C SER A 662 -43.70 -26.92 -2.02
N ILE A 663 -44.94 -27.34 -1.71
CA ILE A 663 -45.91 -27.83 -2.70
C ILE A 663 -46.21 -26.75 -3.75
N ARG A 664 -46.44 -25.50 -3.33
CA ARG A 664 -46.67 -24.37 -4.24
C ARG A 664 -45.49 -24.15 -5.19
N SER A 665 -44.26 -24.14 -4.67
CA SER A 665 -43.05 -24.04 -5.49
C SER A 665 -42.93 -25.19 -6.52
N VAL A 666 -43.42 -26.39 -6.19
CA VAL A 666 -43.49 -27.52 -7.15
C VAL A 666 -44.50 -27.23 -8.26
N ILE A 667 -45.65 -26.63 -7.94
CA ILE A 667 -46.66 -26.25 -8.93
C ILE A 667 -46.15 -25.12 -9.83
N GLU A 668 -45.48 -24.11 -9.28
CA GLU A 668 -44.84 -23.02 -10.03
C GLU A 668 -43.75 -23.54 -10.98
N CYS A 669 -43.06 -24.62 -10.60
CA CYS A 669 -42.15 -25.36 -11.48
C CYS A 669 -42.87 -26.16 -12.61
N GLY A 670 -44.19 -26.01 -12.75
CA GLY A 670 -45.00 -26.54 -13.85
C GLY A 670 -45.61 -27.93 -13.64
N GLU A 671 -45.67 -28.43 -12.40
CA GLU A 671 -46.39 -29.68 -12.10
C GLU A 671 -47.91 -29.48 -12.23
N LYS A 672 -48.61 -30.50 -12.74
CA LYS A 672 -50.07 -30.38 -12.90
C LYS A 672 -50.73 -30.33 -11.53
N VAL A 673 -51.48 -29.25 -11.30
CA VAL A 673 -52.39 -29.13 -10.16
C VAL A 673 -53.34 -30.33 -10.16
N THR A 674 -53.17 -31.23 -9.20
CA THR A 674 -54.08 -32.37 -8.99
C THR A 674 -54.98 -32.09 -7.79
N PRO A 675 -56.21 -32.64 -7.78
CA PRO A 675 -57.09 -32.50 -6.61
C PRO A 675 -56.44 -32.96 -5.30
N LEU A 676 -55.56 -33.96 -5.37
CA LEU A 676 -54.82 -34.48 -4.21
C LEU A 676 -53.84 -33.45 -3.63
N LEU A 677 -53.12 -32.69 -4.47
CA LEU A 677 -52.19 -31.66 -4.03
C LEU A 677 -52.93 -30.44 -3.47
N VAL A 678 -54.02 -30.03 -4.11
CA VAL A 678 -54.89 -28.95 -3.62
C VAL A 678 -55.52 -29.33 -2.27
N ASP A 679 -56.01 -30.56 -2.13
CA ASP A 679 -56.54 -31.06 -0.85
C ASP A 679 -55.46 -31.08 0.24
N GLU A 680 -54.22 -31.46 -0.09
CA GLU A 680 -53.11 -31.42 0.87
C GLU A 680 -52.73 -29.99 1.26
N MET A 681 -52.69 -29.05 0.30
CA MET A 681 -52.46 -27.64 0.59
C MET A 681 -53.56 -27.08 1.50
N LEU A 682 -54.84 -27.37 1.22
CA LEU A 682 -55.95 -26.98 2.09
C LEU A 682 -55.84 -27.61 3.49
N ARG A 683 -55.45 -28.89 3.60
CA ARG A 683 -55.18 -29.53 4.89
C ARG A 683 -54.05 -28.83 5.65
N CYS A 684 -52.98 -28.45 4.95
CA CYS A 684 -51.86 -27.71 5.54
C CYS A 684 -52.35 -26.36 6.06
N THR A 685 -53.06 -25.60 5.24
CA THR A 685 -53.67 -24.31 5.60
C THR A 685 -54.52 -24.41 6.86
N HIS A 686 -55.42 -25.39 6.94
CA HIS A 686 -56.26 -25.58 8.12
C HIS A 686 -55.48 -26.03 9.37
N SER A 687 -54.29 -26.60 9.20
CA SER A 687 -53.41 -27.04 10.29
C SER A 687 -52.42 -25.96 10.75
N VAL A 688 -52.33 -24.82 10.07
CA VAL A 688 -51.53 -23.68 10.52
C VAL A 688 -52.31 -22.96 11.62
N ASP A 689 -51.72 -22.81 12.81
CA ASP A 689 -52.42 -22.28 13.98
C ASP A 689 -52.61 -20.75 13.94
N SER A 690 -51.69 -20.01 13.31
CA SER A 690 -51.76 -18.55 13.20
C SER A 690 -52.75 -18.11 12.12
N ASP A 691 -53.69 -17.23 12.47
CA ASP A 691 -54.68 -16.69 11.53
C ASP A 691 -54.03 -15.91 10.38
N ALA A 692 -52.89 -15.25 10.64
CA ALA A 692 -52.15 -14.50 9.63
C ALA A 692 -51.39 -15.42 8.65
N MET A 693 -50.64 -16.40 9.18
CA MET A 693 -49.98 -17.41 8.34
C MET A 693 -51.02 -18.28 7.60
N ARG A 694 -52.21 -18.49 8.19
CA ARG A 694 -53.32 -19.19 7.54
C ARG A 694 -53.94 -18.36 6.42
N ALA A 695 -54.08 -17.05 6.59
CA ALA A 695 -54.54 -16.16 5.53
C ALA A 695 -53.55 -16.11 4.35
N GLU A 696 -52.24 -16.04 4.64
CA GLU A 696 -51.18 -16.12 3.64
C GLU A 696 -51.27 -17.47 2.87
N CYS A 697 -51.43 -18.57 3.61
CA CYS A 697 -51.65 -19.88 3.03
C CYS A 697 -52.91 -19.94 2.14
N LEU A 698 -54.04 -19.35 2.57
CA LEU A 698 -55.27 -19.29 1.77
C LEU A 698 -55.09 -18.48 0.49
N GLY A 699 -54.37 -17.36 0.55
CA GLY A 699 -53.99 -16.58 -0.63
C GLY A 699 -53.18 -17.43 -1.61
N ALA A 700 -52.16 -18.11 -1.10
CA ALA A 700 -51.29 -19.01 -1.86
C ALA A 700 -52.01 -20.23 -2.46
N VAL A 701 -53.07 -20.77 -1.82
CA VAL A 701 -53.87 -21.87 -2.40
C VAL A 701 -54.91 -21.37 -3.41
N SER A 702 -55.34 -20.10 -3.30
CA SER A 702 -56.51 -19.58 -4.01
C SER A 702 -56.41 -19.70 -5.54
N GLU A 703 -55.22 -19.48 -6.10
CA GLU A 703 -54.93 -19.61 -7.53
C GLU A 703 -55.28 -21.03 -8.07
N PHE A 704 -55.24 -22.05 -7.23
CA PHE A 704 -55.47 -23.45 -7.60
C PHE A 704 -56.90 -23.95 -7.37
N LEU A 705 -57.79 -23.12 -6.84
CA LEU A 705 -59.18 -23.48 -6.55
C LEU A 705 -60.12 -23.16 -7.70
N SER A 706 -61.23 -23.91 -7.82
CA SER A 706 -62.32 -23.55 -8.75
C SER A 706 -62.86 -22.16 -8.42
N GLU A 707 -63.33 -21.41 -9.41
CA GLU A 707 -63.79 -20.02 -9.28
C GLU A 707 -64.64 -19.76 -8.00
N THR A 708 -65.65 -20.58 -7.73
CA THR A 708 -66.48 -20.43 -6.53
C THR A 708 -65.73 -20.68 -5.22
N ALA A 709 -64.81 -21.65 -5.20
CA ALA A 709 -64.00 -21.99 -4.03
C ALA A 709 -62.83 -21.01 -3.83
N ARG A 710 -62.26 -20.49 -4.91
CA ARG A 710 -61.26 -19.42 -4.91
C ARG A 710 -61.83 -18.15 -4.30
N ILE A 711 -63.00 -17.73 -4.76
CA ILE A 711 -63.71 -16.56 -4.21
C ILE A 711 -63.95 -16.77 -2.71
N ASN A 712 -64.41 -17.95 -2.30
CA ASN A 712 -64.64 -18.22 -0.88
C ASN A 712 -63.34 -18.24 -0.05
N ALA A 713 -62.25 -18.80 -0.57
CA ALA A 713 -60.95 -18.84 0.11
C ALA A 713 -60.32 -17.44 0.22
N GLN A 714 -60.44 -16.61 -0.82
CA GLN A 714 -59.99 -15.21 -0.80
C GLN A 714 -60.84 -14.38 0.16
N LEU A 715 -62.16 -14.62 0.22
CA LEU A 715 -63.03 -13.99 1.21
C LEU A 715 -62.68 -14.41 2.63
N GLU A 716 -62.39 -15.70 2.85
CA GLU A 716 -61.96 -16.20 4.15
C GLU A 716 -60.59 -15.63 4.55
N ALA A 717 -59.65 -15.52 3.61
CA ALA A 717 -58.35 -14.88 3.83
C ALA A 717 -58.50 -13.41 4.23
N LEU A 718 -59.34 -12.65 3.52
CA LEU A 718 -59.63 -11.25 3.86
C LEU A 718 -60.35 -11.11 5.22
N ASP A 719 -61.26 -12.03 5.56
CA ASP A 719 -61.94 -12.04 6.86
C ASP A 719 -61.00 -12.45 8.02
N LEU A 720 -60.01 -13.33 7.77
CA LEU A 720 -58.99 -13.72 8.76
C LEU A 720 -57.96 -12.61 8.96
N LEU A 721 -57.51 -11.96 7.88
CA LEU A 721 -56.66 -10.76 7.96
C LEU A 721 -57.37 -9.61 8.68
N ALA A 722 -58.66 -9.42 8.44
CA ALA A 722 -59.47 -8.43 9.16
C ALA A 722 -59.60 -8.71 10.67
N ARG A 723 -59.22 -9.91 11.13
CA ARG A 723 -59.13 -10.27 12.56
C ARG A 723 -57.70 -10.31 13.07
N SER A 724 -56.71 -10.18 12.19
CA SER A 724 -55.29 -10.14 12.54
C SER A 724 -54.88 -8.71 12.86
N ASP A 725 -54.18 -8.52 13.98
CA ASP A 725 -53.66 -7.22 14.42
C ASP A 725 -52.29 -6.89 13.79
N ASN A 726 -51.70 -7.80 12.98
CA ASN A 726 -50.38 -7.63 12.38
C ASN A 726 -50.46 -7.25 10.89
N LEU A 727 -49.88 -6.09 10.53
CA LEU A 727 -50.02 -5.43 9.23
C LEU A 727 -49.01 -5.91 8.18
N ASP A 728 -47.83 -6.40 8.58
CA ASP A 728 -46.86 -6.98 7.63
C ASP A 728 -47.45 -8.23 6.94
N ASP A 729 -48.34 -8.95 7.61
CA ASP A 729 -49.02 -10.12 7.09
C ASP A 729 -50.08 -9.75 6.01
N TRP A 730 -50.56 -8.50 6.00
CA TRP A 730 -51.46 -8.01 4.96
C TRP A 730 -50.76 -7.82 3.62
N PHE A 731 -49.51 -7.34 3.63
CA PHE A 731 -48.73 -7.10 2.41
C PHE A 731 -48.51 -8.40 1.63
N TYR A 732 -47.94 -9.43 2.27
CA TYR A 732 -47.65 -10.71 1.61
C TYR A 732 -48.92 -11.43 1.14
N THR A 733 -50.03 -11.30 1.87
CA THR A 733 -51.29 -11.95 1.51
C THR A 733 -52.03 -11.20 0.41
N LEU A 734 -52.04 -9.86 0.42
CA LEU A 734 -52.64 -9.06 -0.65
C LEU A 734 -51.85 -9.17 -1.95
N ASP A 735 -50.52 -9.18 -1.89
CA ASP A 735 -49.66 -9.42 -3.06
C ASP A 735 -50.00 -10.78 -3.71
N GLY A 736 -50.14 -11.83 -2.89
CA GLY A 736 -50.54 -13.16 -3.35
C GLY A 736 -51.97 -13.28 -3.89
N ILE A 737 -52.89 -12.40 -3.48
CA ILE A 737 -54.29 -12.37 -3.96
C ILE A 737 -54.48 -11.39 -5.14
N SER A 738 -53.56 -10.44 -5.32
CA SER A 738 -53.71 -9.24 -6.16
C SER A 738 -53.96 -9.52 -7.65
N LEU A 739 -53.43 -10.63 -8.18
CA LEU A 739 -53.39 -10.90 -9.62
C LEU A 739 -54.73 -11.38 -10.23
N GLU A 740 -55.73 -11.75 -9.42
CA GLU A 740 -57.01 -12.29 -9.95
C GLU A 740 -58.27 -11.82 -9.19
N LEU A 741 -58.25 -10.61 -8.61
CA LEU A 741 -59.44 -10.05 -7.96
C LEU A 741 -60.48 -9.56 -8.98
N ASP A 742 -61.64 -10.24 -9.05
CA ASP A 742 -62.82 -9.75 -9.78
C ASP A 742 -63.26 -8.37 -9.25
N HIS A 743 -63.77 -7.49 -10.13
CA HIS A 743 -64.28 -6.15 -9.80
C HIS A 743 -65.27 -6.12 -8.61
N SER A 744 -66.03 -7.19 -8.42
CA SER A 744 -66.96 -7.35 -7.29
C SER A 744 -66.28 -7.62 -5.94
N LEU A 745 -65.12 -8.28 -5.95
CA LEU A 745 -64.26 -8.51 -4.78
C LEU A 745 -63.43 -7.26 -4.45
N LEU A 746 -63.05 -6.49 -5.45
CA LEU A 746 -62.36 -5.20 -5.37
C LEU A 746 -63.08 -4.17 -4.49
N ARG A 747 -64.40 -4.04 -4.69
CA ARG A 747 -65.26 -3.18 -3.85
C ARG A 747 -65.33 -3.68 -2.40
N ARG A 748 -65.18 -4.99 -2.20
CA ARG A 748 -65.25 -5.66 -0.90
C ARG A 748 -63.92 -5.62 -0.16
N ALA A 749 -62.80 -5.76 -0.86
CA ALA A 749 -61.45 -5.48 -0.39
C ALA A 749 -61.35 -4.02 0.07
N PHE A 750 -61.87 -3.06 -0.70
CA PHE A 750 -61.97 -1.66 -0.26
C PHE A 750 -62.86 -1.49 0.98
N LEU A 751 -64.00 -2.20 1.08
CA LEU A 751 -64.83 -2.22 2.30
C LEU A 751 -64.15 -2.87 3.51
N VAL A 752 -63.23 -3.82 3.28
CA VAL A 752 -62.41 -4.46 4.31
C VAL A 752 -61.28 -3.52 4.73
N CYS A 753 -60.62 -2.83 3.80
CA CYS A 753 -59.68 -1.73 4.08
C CYS A 753 -60.34 -0.55 4.81
N GLN A 754 -61.64 -0.30 4.60
CA GLN A 754 -62.41 0.69 5.38
C GLN A 754 -62.62 0.29 6.86
N ARG A 755 -62.30 -0.95 7.25
CA ARG A 755 -62.30 -1.39 8.65
C ARG A 755 -60.92 -1.30 9.30
N ILE A 756 -59.88 -1.00 8.52
CA ILE A 756 -58.55 -0.70 9.05
C ILE A 756 -58.62 0.73 9.60
N ASP A 757 -58.41 0.86 10.91
CA ASP A 757 -58.49 2.14 11.59
C ASP A 757 -57.21 2.99 11.39
N ASP A 758 -56.09 2.39 10.96
CA ASP A 758 -54.84 3.09 10.69
C ASP A 758 -54.78 3.66 9.27
N ALA A 759 -54.55 4.98 9.18
CA ALA A 759 -54.57 5.73 7.93
C ALA A 759 -53.37 5.42 7.01
N GLY A 760 -52.21 5.07 7.58
CA GLY A 760 -50.97 4.82 6.84
C GLY A 760 -51.02 3.53 6.06
N ASP A 761 -51.53 2.49 6.69
CA ASP A 761 -51.64 1.18 6.07
C ASP A 761 -52.69 1.17 4.96
N VAL A 762 -53.79 1.91 5.14
CA VAL A 762 -54.78 2.08 4.06
C VAL A 762 -54.17 2.87 2.89
N ALA A 763 -53.39 3.92 3.17
CA ALA A 763 -52.77 4.71 2.12
C ALA A 763 -51.71 3.92 1.34
N LYS A 764 -50.86 3.15 2.03
CA LYS A 764 -49.84 2.28 1.41
C LYS A 764 -50.49 1.19 0.56
N THR A 765 -51.47 0.49 1.13
CA THR A 765 -52.22 -0.55 0.41
C THR A 765 -52.92 0.01 -0.83
N VAL A 766 -53.58 1.17 -0.73
CA VAL A 766 -54.27 1.81 -1.87
C VAL A 766 -53.29 2.30 -2.94
N SER A 767 -52.08 2.71 -2.56
CA SER A 767 -51.10 3.28 -3.50
C SER A 767 -50.31 2.22 -4.24
N GLU A 768 -49.96 1.11 -3.58
CA GLU A 768 -49.42 -0.09 -4.23
C GLU A 768 -50.49 -0.70 -5.16
N TYR A 769 -51.76 -0.68 -4.76
CA TYR A 769 -52.87 -1.10 -5.61
C TYR A 769 -53.11 -0.15 -6.81
N ALA A 770 -52.90 1.16 -6.64
CA ALA A 770 -52.96 2.14 -7.71
C ALA A 770 -51.83 1.99 -8.73
N LEU A 771 -50.65 1.52 -8.30
CA LEU A 771 -49.54 1.12 -9.16
C LEU A 771 -49.95 -0.06 -10.05
N ILE A 772 -50.61 -1.07 -9.47
CA ILE A 772 -51.13 -2.24 -10.21
C ILE A 772 -52.23 -1.82 -11.21
N LEU A 773 -53.15 -0.93 -10.82
CA LEU A 773 -54.19 -0.38 -11.72
C LEU A 773 -53.63 0.57 -12.80
N GLY A 774 -52.51 1.23 -12.55
CA GLY A 774 -51.87 2.19 -13.45
C GLY A 774 -51.24 1.57 -14.69
N GLU A 775 -50.90 0.27 -14.63
CA GLU A 775 -50.38 -0.49 -15.78
C GLU A 775 -51.49 -0.94 -16.75
N GLU A 776 -52.69 -1.29 -16.25
CA GLU A 776 -53.88 -1.53 -17.08
C GLU A 776 -54.72 -0.24 -17.28
N ARG A 777 -54.14 0.71 -18.02
CA ARG A 777 -54.63 2.09 -18.28
C ARG A 777 -56.07 2.27 -18.81
N GLN A 778 -56.90 1.23 -18.95
CA GLN A 778 -58.19 1.33 -19.63
C GLN A 778 -59.43 0.87 -18.86
N VAL A 779 -59.33 0.35 -17.63
CA VAL A 779 -60.47 -0.42 -17.07
C VAL A 779 -61.26 0.30 -15.97
N VAL A 780 -60.72 1.32 -15.29
CA VAL A 780 -61.47 2.08 -14.28
C VAL A 780 -61.73 3.49 -14.77
N SER A 781 -63.00 3.86 -14.89
CA SER A 781 -63.37 5.20 -15.35
C SER A 781 -62.97 6.26 -14.31
N SER A 782 -62.58 7.46 -14.76
CA SER A 782 -62.37 8.62 -13.86
C SER A 782 -63.59 8.97 -13.01
N THR A 783 -64.75 8.35 -13.32
CA THR A 783 -66.01 8.49 -12.61
C THR A 783 -66.11 7.53 -11.42
N GLU A 784 -65.63 6.28 -11.56
CA GLU A 784 -65.59 5.30 -10.45
C GLU A 784 -64.58 5.68 -9.36
N PHE A 785 -63.41 6.22 -9.74
CA PHE A 785 -62.46 6.77 -8.75
C PHE A 785 -63.02 7.99 -8.01
N LYS A 786 -63.83 8.82 -8.70
CA LYS A 786 -64.53 9.95 -8.06
C LYS A 786 -65.63 9.47 -7.10
N ASP A 787 -66.35 8.42 -7.44
CA ASP A 787 -67.32 7.78 -6.55
C ASP A 787 -66.62 7.17 -5.33
N MET A 788 -65.51 6.44 -5.52
CA MET A 788 -64.70 5.89 -4.41
C MET A 788 -64.17 7.00 -3.50
N ARG A 789 -63.61 8.07 -4.06
CA ARG A 789 -63.18 9.27 -3.32
C ARG A 789 -64.33 9.91 -2.53
N SER A 790 -65.53 9.95 -3.10
CA SER A 790 -66.70 10.50 -2.42
C SER A 790 -67.15 9.62 -1.24
N SER A 791 -66.99 8.29 -1.37
CA SER A 791 -67.36 7.28 -0.36
C SER A 791 -66.29 6.98 0.69
N ALA A 792 -65.08 7.53 0.54
CA ALA A 792 -64.01 7.45 1.54
C ALA A 792 -64.45 8.12 2.85
N LYS A 793 -64.17 7.45 3.98
CA LYS A 793 -64.67 7.85 5.31
C LYS A 793 -63.71 8.78 6.05
N SER A 794 -62.42 8.70 5.76
CA SER A 794 -61.39 9.54 6.38
C SER A 794 -60.69 10.47 5.36
N PRO A 795 -60.15 11.62 5.80
CA PRO A 795 -59.37 12.53 4.96
C PRO A 795 -58.14 11.87 4.30
N GLU A 796 -57.48 10.96 5.02
CA GLU A 796 -56.24 10.28 4.62
C GLU A 796 -56.50 9.29 3.49
N GLN A 797 -57.61 8.55 3.57
CA GLN A 797 -58.09 7.70 2.47
C GLN A 797 -58.37 8.50 1.20
N ARG A 798 -58.88 9.74 1.32
CA ARG A 798 -59.12 10.61 0.16
C ARG A 798 -57.82 11.07 -0.48
N ALA A 799 -56.80 11.40 0.31
CA ALA A 799 -55.53 11.89 -0.20
C ALA A 799 -54.69 10.83 -0.91
N ALA A 800 -54.67 9.60 -0.39
CA ALA A 800 -54.02 8.48 -1.07
C ALA A 800 -54.65 8.19 -2.44
N LEU A 801 -55.98 8.23 -2.52
CA LEU A 801 -56.71 8.16 -3.79
C LEU A 801 -56.40 9.36 -4.70
N GLU A 802 -56.10 10.54 -4.14
CA GLU A 802 -55.75 11.74 -4.91
C GLU A 802 -54.33 11.68 -5.49
N VAL A 803 -53.34 11.12 -4.77
CA VAL A 803 -52.00 10.86 -5.30
C VAL A 803 -51.98 9.75 -6.35
N ALA A 804 -52.80 8.71 -6.16
CA ALA A 804 -53.03 7.71 -7.20
C ALA A 804 -53.59 8.35 -8.48
N ILE A 805 -54.52 9.31 -8.38
CA ILE A 805 -55.04 10.09 -9.52
C ILE A 805 -53.95 10.98 -10.14
N LEU A 806 -53.12 11.65 -9.32
CA LEU A 806 -52.02 12.53 -9.77
C LEU A 806 -50.95 11.78 -10.59
N ARG A 807 -50.68 10.51 -10.28
CA ARG A 807 -49.75 9.67 -11.05
C ARG A 807 -50.28 9.25 -12.42
N ILE A 808 -51.60 9.36 -12.65
CA ILE A 808 -52.27 8.98 -13.89
C ILE A 808 -52.45 10.19 -14.83
N ASP A 809 -52.58 11.43 -14.31
CA ASP A 809 -52.91 12.63 -15.08
C ASP A 809 -51.86 13.76 -14.89
N ASN A 810 -51.06 14.04 -15.94
CA ASN A 810 -49.83 14.87 -15.87
C ASN A 810 -50.04 16.41 -15.86
N ASP A 811 -51.27 16.92 -15.78
CA ASP A 811 -51.59 18.33 -16.08
C ASP A 811 -52.21 19.08 -14.89
N LEU A 812 -51.72 18.83 -13.67
CA LEU A 812 -52.29 19.38 -12.44
C LEU A 812 -51.45 20.50 -11.81
N SER A 813 -52.16 21.48 -11.23
CA SER A 813 -51.58 22.68 -10.61
C SER A 813 -50.89 22.37 -9.27
N VAL A 814 -49.87 23.16 -8.90
CA VAL A 814 -49.15 23.06 -7.61
C VAL A 814 -50.10 23.05 -6.40
N SER A 815 -51.26 23.71 -6.48
CA SER A 815 -52.29 23.67 -5.43
C SER A 815 -52.85 22.27 -5.19
N SER A 816 -53.05 21.49 -6.25
CA SER A 816 -53.61 20.14 -6.16
C SER A 816 -52.62 19.13 -5.58
N ILE A 817 -51.32 19.35 -5.81
CA ILE A 817 -50.24 18.57 -5.18
C ILE A 817 -50.19 18.89 -3.69
N LEU A 818 -50.26 20.18 -3.31
CA LEU A 818 -50.23 20.61 -1.90
C LEU A 818 -51.48 20.19 -1.10
N ASP A 819 -52.64 20.06 -1.74
CA ASP A 819 -53.87 19.58 -1.11
C ASP A 819 -53.85 18.06 -0.89
N ALA A 820 -53.13 17.29 -1.72
CA ALA A 820 -53.00 15.85 -1.59
C ALA A 820 -51.95 15.41 -0.56
N VAL A 821 -50.96 16.26 -0.26
CA VAL A 821 -49.83 15.92 0.61
C VAL A 821 -50.20 15.95 2.10
N GLU A 822 -51.10 16.84 2.55
CA GLU A 822 -51.45 17.00 3.97
C GLU A 822 -52.01 15.69 4.61
N PRO A 823 -52.98 14.98 4.02
CA PRO A 823 -53.53 13.80 4.69
C PRO A 823 -52.69 12.53 4.50
N LEU A 824 -51.81 12.50 3.50
CA LEU A 824 -50.80 11.43 3.35
C LEU A 824 -49.68 11.56 4.38
N HIS A 825 -49.34 12.79 4.72
CA HIS A 825 -48.35 13.07 5.73
C HIS A 825 -48.83 12.70 7.15
N VAL A 826 -50.10 13.00 7.49
CA VAL A 826 -50.75 12.52 8.73
C VAL A 826 -50.80 10.98 8.81
N ALA A 827 -50.73 10.30 7.67
CA ALA A 827 -50.73 8.85 7.53
C ALA A 827 -49.31 8.21 7.50
N GLY A 828 -48.22 8.95 7.75
CA GLY A 828 -46.89 8.36 7.99
C GLY A 828 -46.07 7.96 6.74
N TRP A 829 -46.25 8.64 5.61
CA TRP A 829 -45.48 8.39 4.39
C TRP A 829 -44.03 8.92 4.43
N SER A 830 -43.07 8.20 3.82
CA SER A 830 -41.62 8.43 3.98
C SER A 830 -41.05 9.59 3.14
N ALA A 831 -39.93 10.17 3.61
CA ALA A 831 -39.24 11.30 2.95
C ALA A 831 -38.73 11.00 1.51
N VAL A 832 -38.52 9.73 1.17
CA VAL A 832 -37.98 9.28 -0.13
C VAL A 832 -38.95 9.57 -1.29
N GLU A 833 -40.25 9.50 -1.05
CA GLU A 833 -41.27 9.78 -2.07
C GLU A 833 -41.55 11.28 -2.22
N PHE A 834 -41.20 12.07 -1.19
CA PHE A 834 -41.23 13.53 -1.24
C PHE A 834 -40.09 14.09 -2.11
N ASP A 835 -38.93 13.43 -2.12
CA ASP A 835 -37.77 13.75 -2.96
C ASP A 835 -38.09 13.63 -4.47
N GLU A 836 -38.97 12.70 -4.84
CA GLU A 836 -39.46 12.55 -6.23
C GLU A 836 -40.46 13.64 -6.63
N LEU A 837 -41.20 14.21 -5.67
CA LEU A 837 -42.17 15.28 -5.89
C LEU A 837 -41.55 16.69 -5.83
N LEU A 838 -40.44 16.87 -5.09
CA LEU A 838 -39.77 18.15 -4.85
C LEU A 838 -39.32 18.89 -6.13
N PRO A 839 -38.80 18.23 -7.18
CA PRO A 839 -38.42 18.87 -8.44
C PRO A 839 -39.57 19.62 -9.11
N PHE A 840 -40.81 19.14 -8.94
CA PHE A 840 -42.01 19.73 -9.54
C PHE A 840 -42.51 20.99 -8.80
N VAL A 841 -41.95 21.32 -7.62
CA VAL A 841 -42.37 22.45 -6.78
C VAL A 841 -41.55 23.73 -7.04
N THR A 842 -40.40 23.65 -7.72
CA THR A 842 -39.35 24.69 -7.65
C THR A 842 -39.42 25.85 -8.66
N ALA A 843 -40.56 26.08 -9.34
CA ALA A 843 -40.68 27.19 -10.29
C ALA A 843 -41.85 28.13 -9.98
N GLY A 844 -41.58 29.16 -9.17
CA GLY A 844 -42.25 30.47 -9.25
C GLY A 844 -43.59 30.64 -8.52
N VAL A 845 -43.64 30.38 -7.20
CA VAL A 845 -44.89 30.57 -6.41
C VAL A 845 -44.61 31.28 -5.08
N ASP A 846 -45.59 32.09 -4.66
CA ASP A 846 -45.71 32.92 -3.46
C ASP A 846 -45.19 32.25 -2.16
N ASP A 847 -44.03 32.71 -1.68
CA ASP A 847 -43.20 32.09 -0.64
C ASP A 847 -43.94 31.82 0.69
N GLY A 848 -44.98 32.60 1.03
CA GLY A 848 -45.64 32.54 2.34
C GLY A 848 -46.57 31.35 2.57
N ARG A 849 -47.18 30.77 1.52
CA ARG A 849 -48.18 29.70 1.67
C ARG A 849 -47.55 28.30 1.63
N ILE A 850 -46.45 28.16 0.89
CA ILE A 850 -45.63 26.94 0.85
C ILE A 850 -44.86 26.81 2.17
N ALA A 851 -44.33 27.92 2.69
CA ALA A 851 -43.69 27.99 4.00
C ALA A 851 -44.58 27.44 5.12
N ALA A 852 -45.79 27.99 5.27
CA ALA A 852 -46.74 27.55 6.30
C ALA A 852 -47.14 26.07 6.15
N ARG A 853 -47.13 25.53 4.92
CA ARG A 853 -47.56 24.16 4.65
C ARG A 853 -46.47 23.13 4.88
N LEU A 854 -45.23 23.43 4.50
CA LEU A 854 -44.08 22.60 4.83
C LEU A 854 -43.87 22.56 6.34
N GLU A 855 -44.08 23.68 7.03
CA GLU A 855 -44.00 23.74 8.49
C GLU A 855 -45.06 22.83 9.15
N ASP A 856 -46.30 22.78 8.63
CA ASP A 856 -47.38 21.92 9.13
C ASP A 856 -47.06 20.43 8.95
N ILE A 857 -46.57 20.07 7.75
CA ILE A 857 -46.10 18.72 7.40
C ILE A 857 -44.98 18.30 8.35
N ILE A 858 -43.87 19.02 8.42
CA ILE A 858 -42.76 18.59 9.27
C ILE A 858 -43.20 18.45 10.75
N ASN A 859 -44.12 19.30 11.22
CA ASN A 859 -44.68 19.21 12.58
C ASN A 859 -45.66 18.03 12.81
N THR A 860 -46.22 17.41 11.76
CA THR A 860 -47.13 16.25 11.87
C THR A 860 -46.42 14.89 11.78
N GLU A 861 -45.17 14.87 11.32
CA GLU A 861 -44.37 13.64 11.21
C GLU A 861 -44.16 13.04 12.60
N GLN A 862 -44.47 11.76 12.84
CA GLN A 862 -44.31 11.19 14.18
C GLN A 862 -42.91 10.62 14.42
N TRP A 863 -42.19 10.21 13.37
CA TRP A 863 -40.91 9.52 13.49
C TRP A 863 -39.71 10.49 13.46
N PRO A 864 -38.93 10.55 14.54
CA PRO A 864 -37.87 11.56 14.72
C PRO A 864 -36.75 11.53 13.68
N SER A 865 -36.35 10.33 13.24
CA SER A 865 -35.26 10.19 12.26
C SER A 865 -35.71 10.61 10.87
N SER A 866 -36.93 10.23 10.47
CA SER A 866 -37.55 10.63 9.20
C SER A 866 -37.81 12.14 9.16
N ARG A 867 -38.30 12.70 10.29
CA ARG A 867 -38.49 14.15 10.46
C ARG A 867 -37.17 14.91 10.35
N LEU A 868 -36.10 14.37 10.94
CA LEU A 868 -34.76 14.95 10.85
C LEU A 868 -34.19 14.92 9.44
N ASP A 869 -34.28 13.78 8.75
CA ASP A 869 -33.80 13.67 7.36
C ASP A 869 -34.54 14.65 6.45
N LEU A 870 -35.87 14.72 6.56
CA LEU A 870 -36.69 15.66 5.79
C LEU A 870 -36.25 17.11 6.03
N THR A 871 -36.05 17.50 7.29
CA THR A 871 -35.63 18.88 7.64
C THR A 871 -34.20 19.19 7.21
N VAL A 872 -33.24 18.27 7.37
CA VAL A 872 -31.84 18.46 6.95
C VAL A 872 -31.73 18.60 5.44
N GLN A 873 -32.48 17.80 4.67
CA GLN A 873 -32.51 17.91 3.21
C GLN A 873 -33.09 19.25 2.75
N LEU A 874 -34.18 19.69 3.38
CA LEU A 874 -34.76 21.02 3.11
C LEU A 874 -33.76 22.16 3.42
N LEU A 875 -32.98 22.05 4.50
CA LEU A 875 -31.94 23.03 4.85
C LEU A 875 -30.72 23.00 3.89
N LYS A 876 -30.38 21.84 3.31
CA LYS A 876 -29.28 21.67 2.33
C LYS A 876 -29.58 22.36 1.00
N HIS A 877 -30.84 22.36 0.55
CA HIS A 877 -31.24 22.96 -0.73
C HIS A 877 -31.42 24.50 -0.71
N ASN A 878 -30.99 25.15 0.38
CA ASN A 878 -30.83 26.61 0.50
C ASN A 878 -32.11 27.40 0.16
N LEU A 879 -33.19 27.10 0.88
CA LEU A 879 -34.49 27.77 0.77
C LEU A 879 -34.37 29.31 0.76
N PRO A 880 -35.14 30.02 -0.08
CA PRO A 880 -34.99 31.47 -0.27
C PRO A 880 -35.50 32.34 0.90
N ASP A 881 -36.47 31.88 1.71
CA ASP A 881 -37.00 32.64 2.87
C ASP A 881 -36.20 32.37 4.16
N PRO A 882 -35.53 33.39 4.75
CA PRO A 882 -34.78 33.26 5.99
C PRO A 882 -35.61 32.86 7.22
N ARG A 883 -36.90 33.24 7.28
CA ARG A 883 -37.77 32.94 8.43
C ARG A 883 -38.17 31.48 8.45
N LEU A 884 -38.68 30.97 7.33
CA LEU A 884 -39.01 29.55 7.18
C LEU A 884 -37.78 28.66 7.45
N ARG A 885 -36.61 29.08 6.97
CA ARG A 885 -35.36 28.35 7.23
C ARG A 885 -35.04 28.27 8.72
N ARG A 886 -35.37 29.32 9.49
CA ARG A 886 -35.23 29.34 10.94
C ARG A 886 -36.20 28.36 11.59
N ASP A 887 -37.46 28.36 11.17
CA ASP A 887 -38.51 27.52 11.75
C ASP A 887 -38.25 26.02 11.47
N ILE A 888 -37.86 25.66 10.25
CA ILE A 888 -37.45 24.30 9.88
C ILE A 888 -36.23 23.83 10.69
N ALA A 889 -35.27 24.73 10.94
CA ALA A 889 -34.12 24.40 11.78
C ALA A 889 -34.49 24.16 13.26
N VAL A 890 -35.44 24.92 13.83
CA VAL A 890 -35.94 24.66 15.20
C VAL A 890 -36.51 23.24 15.27
N LEU A 891 -37.24 22.85 14.23
CA LEU A 891 -37.91 21.58 14.15
C LEU A 891 -36.94 20.42 13.93
N ALA A 892 -35.91 20.63 13.12
CA ALA A 892 -34.79 19.69 12.97
C ALA A 892 -34.13 19.40 14.32
N PHE A 893 -33.83 20.43 15.11
CA PHE A 893 -33.25 20.25 16.44
C PHE A 893 -34.14 19.42 17.37
N ARG A 894 -35.45 19.69 17.40
CA ARG A 894 -36.41 18.85 18.14
C ARG A 894 -36.43 17.41 17.64
N SER A 895 -36.32 17.20 16.33
CA SER A 895 -36.28 15.86 15.73
C SER A 895 -35.06 15.06 16.19
N VAL A 896 -33.88 15.69 16.32
CA VAL A 896 -32.69 15.02 16.88
C VAL A 896 -32.95 14.51 18.30
N LEU A 897 -33.65 15.27 19.13
CA LEU A 897 -33.96 14.89 20.51
C LEU A 897 -34.79 13.62 20.58
N ASP A 898 -35.78 13.53 19.71
CA ASP A 898 -36.77 12.47 19.74
C ASP A 898 -36.22 11.12 19.21
N ILE A 899 -35.07 11.06 18.50
CA ILE A 899 -34.48 9.81 17.98
C ILE A 899 -34.28 8.78 19.12
N ASN A 900 -34.48 7.48 18.91
CA ASN A 900 -34.37 6.49 19.98
C ASN A 900 -33.04 5.69 19.97
N ASN A 901 -32.43 5.55 21.16
CA ASN A 901 -31.41 4.58 21.59
C ASN A 901 -30.14 4.32 20.74
N ASP A 902 -29.71 5.27 19.92
CA ASP A 902 -28.32 5.30 19.46
C ASP A 902 -27.70 6.69 19.68
N ASP A 903 -27.03 6.78 20.81
CA ASP A 903 -26.34 7.97 21.31
C ASP A 903 -25.27 8.50 20.32
N LEU A 904 -24.60 7.62 19.59
CA LEU A 904 -23.61 8.01 18.59
C LEU A 904 -24.26 8.58 17.33
N VAL A 905 -25.38 7.99 16.92
CA VAL A 905 -26.17 8.50 15.78
C VAL A 905 -26.72 9.88 16.11
N LYS A 906 -27.33 10.09 17.29
CA LYS A 906 -27.79 11.42 17.72
C LYS A 906 -26.68 12.47 17.67
N ALA A 907 -25.48 12.12 18.17
CA ALA A 907 -24.33 13.02 18.15
C ALA A 907 -23.87 13.36 16.71
N ARG A 908 -23.84 12.36 15.83
CA ARG A 908 -23.44 12.54 14.43
C ARG A 908 -24.43 13.41 13.66
N GLU A 909 -25.71 13.07 13.75
CA GLU A 909 -26.78 13.76 13.04
C GLU A 909 -26.94 15.21 13.54
N PHE A 910 -26.79 15.44 14.84
CA PHE A 910 -26.73 16.80 15.40
C PHE A 910 -25.54 17.60 14.84
N ALA A 911 -24.36 16.98 14.77
CA ALA A 911 -23.14 17.65 14.28
C ALA A 911 -23.20 17.96 12.78
N GLU A 912 -23.93 17.16 11.99
CA GLU A 912 -24.24 17.46 10.60
C GLU A 912 -25.26 18.59 10.48
N LEU A 913 -26.36 18.53 11.24
CA LEU A 913 -27.42 19.53 11.25
C LEU A 913 -26.89 20.95 11.53
N VAL A 914 -26.06 21.11 12.57
CA VAL A 914 -25.53 22.41 13.02
C VAL A 914 -24.82 23.20 11.90
N GLN A 915 -24.28 22.53 10.88
CA GLN A 915 -23.58 23.16 9.76
C GLN A 915 -24.51 23.90 8.78
N TYR A 916 -25.79 23.54 8.74
CA TYR A 916 -26.76 24.03 7.74
C TYR A 916 -27.82 25.00 8.31
N VAL A 917 -27.87 25.11 9.64
CA VAL A 917 -28.80 25.98 10.39
C VAL A 917 -28.42 27.47 10.23
N PRO A 918 -29.32 28.44 10.42
CA PRO A 918 -28.98 29.89 10.46
C PRO A 918 -28.05 30.31 11.62
N ALA A 919 -27.30 31.41 11.46
CA ALA A 919 -26.28 31.88 12.43
C ALA A 919 -26.86 32.54 13.70
N ASP A 920 -28.14 32.80 13.77
CA ASP A 920 -28.86 33.48 14.84
C ASP A 920 -29.66 32.53 15.76
N MET A 921 -29.44 31.22 15.65
CA MET A 921 -30.13 30.13 16.37
C MET A 921 -29.28 29.40 17.43
N GLY A 922 -28.26 30.07 17.95
CA GLY A 922 -27.37 29.52 18.98
C GLY A 922 -28.07 29.08 20.28
N PRO A 923 -29.00 29.88 20.84
CA PRO A 923 -29.71 29.51 22.06
C PRO A 923 -30.54 28.22 21.92
N GLU A 924 -31.20 28.05 20.78
CA GLU A 924 -32.04 26.89 20.49
C GLU A 924 -31.19 25.63 20.32
N ALA A 925 -30.09 25.70 19.55
CA ALA A 925 -29.15 24.60 19.41
C ALA A 925 -28.60 24.16 20.78
N LEU A 926 -28.30 25.11 21.66
CA LEU A 926 -27.82 24.84 23.01
C LEU A 926 -28.85 24.15 23.90
N ALA A 927 -30.09 24.63 23.89
CA ALA A 927 -31.17 24.02 24.64
C ALA A 927 -31.35 22.54 24.22
N THR A 928 -31.29 22.28 22.91
CA THR A 928 -31.35 20.93 22.36
C THR A 928 -30.16 20.06 22.77
N ALA A 929 -28.93 20.57 22.70
CA ALA A 929 -27.79 19.82 23.19
C ALA A 929 -27.96 19.45 24.68
N ARG A 930 -28.43 20.38 25.52
CA ARG A 930 -28.72 20.18 26.96
C ARG A 930 -29.79 19.12 27.25
N GLU A 931 -30.72 18.93 26.32
CA GLU A 931 -31.82 18.00 26.50
C GLU A 931 -31.44 16.56 26.06
N LEU A 932 -30.47 16.40 25.14
CA LEU A 932 -29.97 15.09 24.70
C LEU A 932 -29.32 14.24 25.81
N GLY A 933 -28.70 14.87 26.81
CA GLY A 933 -28.14 14.20 27.99
C GLY A 933 -27.01 13.18 27.73
N GLY A 934 -26.61 12.46 28.78
CA GLY A 934 -25.76 11.26 28.71
C GLY A 934 -24.38 11.42 28.03
N TYR A 935 -23.95 10.38 27.30
CA TYR A 935 -22.65 10.33 26.60
C TYR A 935 -22.64 11.14 25.28
N VAL A 936 -23.80 11.65 24.86
CA VAL A 936 -24.08 12.34 23.58
C VAL A 936 -23.92 13.85 23.69
N MET A 937 -24.53 14.41 24.74
CA MET A 937 -24.44 15.80 25.16
C MET A 937 -23.07 16.43 24.94
N PRO A 938 -21.96 15.76 25.31
CA PRO A 938 -20.67 16.36 25.18
C PRO A 938 -20.28 16.60 23.69
N TRP A 939 -20.61 15.68 22.77
CA TRP A 939 -20.33 15.85 21.33
C TRP A 939 -21.20 16.92 20.66
N THR A 940 -22.45 17.04 21.09
CA THR A 940 -23.40 18.00 20.49
C THR A 940 -23.06 19.42 20.91
N LEU A 941 -22.68 19.63 22.18
CA LEU A 941 -22.12 20.90 22.66
C LEU A 941 -20.80 21.28 21.97
N ALA A 942 -19.96 20.30 21.65
CA ALA A 942 -18.75 20.51 20.87
C ALA A 942 -19.05 21.00 19.44
N ALA A 943 -20.06 20.44 18.78
CA ALA A 943 -20.49 20.85 17.44
C ALA A 943 -21.01 22.31 17.41
N ILE A 944 -21.77 22.72 18.44
CA ILE A 944 -22.25 24.11 18.61
C ILE A 944 -21.06 25.07 18.77
N ALA A 945 -20.12 24.72 19.65
CA ALA A 945 -18.91 25.51 19.90
C ALA A 945 -18.04 25.68 18.64
N MET A 946 -17.97 24.66 17.78
CA MET A 946 -17.17 24.70 16.54
C MET A 946 -17.72 25.66 15.48
N ARG A 947 -18.99 26.05 15.56
CA ARG A 947 -19.62 26.95 14.59
C ARG A 947 -19.19 28.42 14.76
N GLY A 948 -18.69 28.80 15.93
CA GLY A 948 -18.09 30.12 16.20
C GLY A 948 -19.08 31.28 16.37
N ASP A 949 -20.19 31.31 15.62
CA ASP A 949 -21.14 32.43 15.65
C ASP A 949 -22.08 32.45 16.88
N TRP A 950 -22.01 31.43 17.74
CA TRP A 950 -22.96 31.18 18.84
C TRP A 950 -22.36 31.29 20.25
N GLU A 951 -21.15 31.84 20.38
CA GLU A 951 -20.41 31.84 21.65
C GLU A 951 -21.09 32.59 22.80
N THR A 952 -21.85 33.65 22.54
CA THR A 952 -22.46 34.50 23.59
C THR A 952 -23.68 33.90 24.27
N ASP A 953 -24.37 32.97 23.60
CA ASP A 953 -25.65 32.41 24.08
C ASP A 953 -25.48 31.20 25.01
N LEU A 954 -24.25 30.71 25.16
CA LEU A 954 -23.91 29.51 25.94
C LEU A 954 -24.17 29.64 27.45
N GLY A 955 -24.22 30.85 28.01
CA GLY A 955 -24.46 31.07 29.45
C GLY A 955 -23.43 30.38 30.37
N LEU A 956 -22.24 30.06 29.86
CA LEU A 956 -21.17 29.34 30.56
C LEU A 956 -20.33 30.23 31.48
N ALA A 957 -20.83 31.40 31.86
CA ALA A 957 -20.08 32.43 32.59
C ALA A 957 -19.91 32.15 34.09
N ASP A 958 -20.76 31.30 34.71
CA ASP A 958 -20.76 31.11 36.18
C ASP A 958 -20.20 29.73 36.66
N ASP A 959 -20.56 28.60 36.03
CA ASP A 959 -19.94 27.27 36.29
C ASP A 959 -20.25 26.25 35.16
N PRO A 960 -19.40 26.18 34.13
CA PRO A 960 -19.61 25.30 32.97
C PRO A 960 -19.36 23.80 33.23
N ALA A 961 -18.64 23.41 34.30
CA ALA A 961 -18.47 21.99 34.61
C ALA A 961 -19.69 21.42 35.32
N ALA A 962 -20.38 22.22 36.14
CA ALA A 962 -21.65 21.83 36.75
C ALA A 962 -22.73 21.59 35.68
N ALA A 963 -22.73 22.35 34.58
CA ALA A 963 -23.66 22.18 33.47
C ALA A 963 -23.49 20.85 32.69
N LEU A 964 -22.33 20.19 32.83
CA LEU A 964 -22.02 18.92 32.15
C LEU A 964 -22.01 17.72 33.10
N ALA A 965 -22.10 17.94 34.41
CA ALA A 965 -22.00 16.89 35.42
C ALA A 965 -23.10 15.82 35.23
N GLY A 966 -22.71 14.69 34.63
CA GLY A 966 -23.53 13.50 34.45
C GLY A 966 -22.70 12.22 34.65
N GLU A 967 -23.38 11.09 34.86
CA GLU A 967 -22.81 9.78 35.28
C GLU A 967 -21.85 9.12 34.25
N THR A 968 -21.62 9.74 33.10
CA THR A 968 -20.79 9.20 32.02
C THR A 968 -19.36 9.71 32.10
N GLU A 969 -18.42 8.82 32.42
CA GLU A 969 -16.99 9.10 32.51
C GLU A 969 -16.21 8.32 31.44
N GLY A 970 -15.16 8.92 30.87
CA GLY A 970 -14.35 8.28 29.82
C GLY A 970 -13.76 9.26 28.80
N TYR A 971 -13.04 8.73 27.81
CA TYR A 971 -12.27 9.53 26.82
C TYR A 971 -13.13 10.51 26.03
N VAL A 972 -14.32 10.07 25.66
CA VAL A 972 -15.27 10.84 24.88
C VAL A 972 -15.86 12.01 25.66
N TYR A 973 -16.32 11.77 26.89
CA TYR A 973 -16.85 12.83 27.76
C TYR A 973 -15.79 13.92 28.00
N ALA A 974 -14.55 13.50 28.19
CA ALA A 974 -13.43 14.40 28.35
C ALA A 974 -13.14 15.22 27.08
N ARG A 975 -13.13 14.61 25.88
CA ARG A 975 -12.88 15.30 24.61
C ARG A 975 -13.88 16.41 24.31
N ALA A 976 -15.10 16.24 24.75
CA ALA A 976 -16.15 17.19 24.53
C ALA A 976 -16.12 18.37 25.50
N LEU A 977 -15.80 18.13 26.79
CA LEU A 977 -15.48 19.19 27.76
C LEU A 977 -14.39 20.13 27.23
N LEU A 978 -13.45 19.60 26.44
CA LEU A 978 -12.41 20.39 25.79
C LEU A 978 -12.88 21.23 24.60
N CYS A 979 -13.84 20.73 23.83
CA CYS A 979 -14.38 21.52 22.73
C CYS A 979 -15.10 22.77 23.26
N LEU A 980 -15.72 22.67 24.44
CA LEU A 980 -16.33 23.79 25.16
C LEU A 980 -15.32 24.79 25.75
N CYS A 981 -14.07 24.37 25.99
CA CYS A 981 -13.04 25.27 26.48
C CYS A 981 -12.68 26.38 25.45
N ARG A 982 -12.98 26.18 24.15
CA ARG A 982 -12.81 27.19 23.09
C ARG A 982 -13.62 28.45 23.34
N CYS A 983 -14.81 28.27 23.91
CA CYS A 983 -15.84 29.31 24.02
C CYS A 983 -16.04 29.83 25.46
N ALA A 984 -15.33 29.26 26.45
CA ALA A 984 -15.46 29.64 27.87
C ALA A 984 -14.46 30.72 28.31
N ASP A 985 -14.85 31.57 29.28
CA ASP A 985 -14.00 32.60 29.88
C ASP A 985 -12.95 32.04 30.88
N GLY A 986 -12.07 32.87 31.42
CA GLY A 986 -10.89 32.41 32.16
C GLY A 986 -11.16 31.55 33.40
N GLU A 987 -12.18 31.87 34.20
CA GLU A 987 -12.51 31.14 35.44
C GLU A 987 -13.31 29.86 35.12
N SER A 988 -14.25 29.96 34.18
CA SER A 988 -15.11 28.89 33.71
C SER A 988 -14.33 27.82 32.92
N ARG A 989 -13.41 28.25 32.04
CA ARG A 989 -12.50 27.36 31.31
C ARG A 989 -11.64 26.51 32.25
N GLU A 990 -11.24 27.07 33.39
CA GLU A 990 -10.40 26.36 34.37
C GLU A 990 -11.16 25.24 35.09
N VAL A 991 -12.46 25.43 35.27
CA VAL A 991 -13.38 24.45 35.86
C VAL A 991 -13.68 23.32 34.87
N LEU A 992 -13.91 23.63 33.58
CA LEU A 992 -14.06 22.65 32.49
C LEU A 992 -12.84 21.76 32.32
N VAL A 993 -11.65 22.37 32.28
CA VAL A 993 -10.38 21.66 32.19
C VAL A 993 -10.23 20.68 33.36
N ARG A 994 -10.52 21.10 34.59
CA ARG A 994 -10.46 20.23 35.79
C ARG A 994 -11.40 19.03 35.70
N ALA A 995 -12.62 19.25 35.23
CA ALA A 995 -13.60 18.18 35.05
C ALA A 995 -13.19 17.19 33.95
N ALA A 996 -12.65 17.69 32.83
CA ALA A 996 -12.18 16.86 31.73
C ALA A 996 -11.03 15.94 32.18
N LEU A 997 -10.08 16.50 32.94
CA LEU A 997 -8.95 15.78 33.49
C LEU A 997 -9.38 14.75 34.56
N HIS A 998 -10.41 15.05 35.36
CA HIS A 998 -10.96 14.10 36.32
C HIS A 998 -11.58 12.88 35.62
N SER A 999 -12.32 13.09 34.54
CA SER A 999 -12.96 12.01 33.77
C SER A 999 -11.92 11.07 33.12
N MET A 1000 -10.84 11.64 32.57
CA MET A 1000 -9.78 10.83 31.97
C MET A 1000 -9.04 9.91 32.94
N ARG A 1001 -8.99 10.23 34.25
CA ARG A 1001 -8.36 9.37 35.28
C ARG A 1001 -8.90 7.95 35.32
N LYS A 1002 -10.08 7.70 34.76
CA LYS A 1002 -10.74 6.39 34.71
C LYS A 1002 -10.51 5.64 33.38
N VAL A 1003 -9.86 6.27 32.41
CA VAL A 1003 -9.49 5.67 31.11
C VAL A 1003 -8.11 5.02 31.21
N SER A 1004 -8.00 3.75 30.84
CA SER A 1004 -6.74 2.99 30.84
C SER A 1004 -6.01 3.00 29.49
N ASP A 1005 -6.68 3.43 28.41
CA ASP A 1005 -6.10 3.51 27.07
C ASP A 1005 -5.12 4.71 26.97
N THR A 1006 -3.87 4.37 26.74
CA THR A 1006 -2.75 5.30 26.70
C THR A 1006 -2.78 6.18 25.46
N LEU A 1007 -3.25 5.68 24.31
CA LEU A 1007 -3.34 6.43 23.06
C LEU A 1007 -4.47 7.47 23.12
N GLN A 1008 -5.58 7.12 23.77
CA GLN A 1008 -6.69 8.03 24.08
C GLN A 1008 -6.23 9.17 25.01
N TRP A 1009 -5.46 8.85 26.05
CA TRP A 1009 -4.82 9.85 26.90
C TRP A 1009 -3.94 10.82 26.13
N ALA A 1010 -3.16 10.33 25.18
CA ALA A 1010 -2.32 11.17 24.36
C ALA A 1010 -3.15 12.18 23.53
N PHE A 1011 -4.13 11.71 22.77
CA PHE A 1011 -4.96 12.62 21.97
C PHE A 1011 -5.75 13.62 22.81
N PHE A 1012 -6.22 13.18 23.98
CA PHE A 1012 -6.93 14.05 24.91
C PHE A 1012 -6.01 15.18 25.39
N LEU A 1013 -4.86 14.85 25.97
CA LEU A 1013 -3.92 15.84 26.53
C LEU A 1013 -3.43 16.86 25.49
N ALA A 1014 -3.28 16.46 24.21
CA ALA A 1014 -2.97 17.36 23.10
C ALA A 1014 -4.05 18.43 22.90
N ALA A 1015 -5.31 18.00 23.00
CA ALA A 1015 -6.48 18.85 22.83
C ALA A 1015 -6.76 19.72 24.06
N VAL A 1016 -6.37 19.28 25.28
CA VAL A 1016 -6.52 20.06 26.52
C VAL A 1016 -5.58 21.26 26.54
N ALA A 1017 -4.41 21.10 25.93
CA ALA A 1017 -3.27 21.98 26.12
C ALA A 1017 -3.57 23.46 25.96
N PRO A 1018 -4.29 23.94 24.92
CA PRO A 1018 -4.58 25.37 24.75
C PRO A 1018 -5.35 26.06 25.88
N TYR A 1019 -5.93 25.29 26.82
CA TYR A 1019 -6.88 25.81 27.80
C TYR A 1019 -6.37 25.80 29.25
N VAL A 1020 -5.14 25.35 29.50
CA VAL A 1020 -4.58 25.21 30.86
C VAL A 1020 -3.44 26.21 31.09
N ASP A 1021 -3.40 26.84 32.26
CA ASP A 1021 -2.24 27.63 32.69
C ASP A 1021 -0.95 26.77 32.76
N SER A 1022 0.20 27.41 32.51
CA SER A 1022 1.52 26.75 32.44
C SER A 1022 1.98 26.08 33.74
N ARG A 1023 1.57 26.56 34.94
CA ARG A 1023 1.84 25.91 36.23
C ARG A 1023 0.99 24.66 36.45
N ARG A 1024 -0.23 24.64 35.92
CA ARG A 1024 -1.16 23.51 36.05
C ARG A 1024 -1.02 22.47 34.95
N PHE A 1025 -0.45 22.83 33.81
CA PHE A 1025 -0.08 21.91 32.73
C PHE A 1025 1.18 21.09 33.07
N ARG A 1026 2.02 21.60 33.99
CA ARG A 1026 3.28 21.00 34.47
C ARG A 1026 3.18 19.50 34.83
N PRO A 1027 2.22 19.06 35.68
CA PRO A 1027 2.08 17.65 36.06
C PRO A 1027 1.47 16.76 34.97
N PHE A 1028 0.85 17.35 33.94
CA PHE A 1028 0.28 16.61 32.81
C PHE A 1028 1.34 16.19 31.81
N LEU A 1029 2.40 16.98 31.68
CA LEU A 1029 3.59 16.60 30.93
C LEU A 1029 4.34 15.44 31.60
N ASP A 1030 4.32 15.34 32.94
CA ASP A 1030 4.84 14.18 33.68
C ASP A 1030 3.96 12.92 33.46
N LEU A 1031 2.66 13.08 33.17
CA LEU A 1031 1.74 11.99 32.87
C LEU A 1031 1.95 11.40 31.47
N ILE A 1032 2.39 12.22 30.50
CA ILE A 1032 2.74 11.79 29.14
C ILE A 1032 3.88 10.76 29.18
N ASP A 1033 4.81 10.89 30.13
CA ASP A 1033 5.91 9.95 30.34
C ASP A 1033 5.47 8.57 30.83
N ILE A 1034 4.46 8.55 31.69
CA ILE A 1034 3.93 7.33 32.30
C ILE A 1034 3.04 6.58 31.30
N LEU A 1035 2.35 7.31 30.42
CA LEU A 1035 1.29 6.78 29.58
C LEU A 1035 1.71 6.56 28.11
N CYS A 1036 2.48 7.46 27.48
CA CYS A 1036 2.76 7.37 26.05
C CYS A 1036 4.24 7.59 25.68
N PRO A 1037 5.14 6.71 26.15
CA PRO A 1037 6.59 6.89 25.97
C PRO A 1037 7.08 6.85 24.50
N ARG A 1038 6.29 6.34 23.54
CA ARG A 1038 6.65 6.26 22.09
C ARG A 1038 5.87 7.21 21.17
N ASP A 1039 4.65 7.60 21.54
CA ASP A 1039 3.73 8.37 20.67
C ASP A 1039 3.40 9.78 21.19
N GLY A 1040 3.92 10.17 22.36
CA GLY A 1040 3.63 11.48 22.98
C GLY A 1040 4.00 12.71 22.12
N TRP A 1041 4.93 12.56 21.18
CA TRP A 1041 5.29 13.63 20.23
C TRP A 1041 4.14 14.01 19.27
N ARG A 1042 3.19 13.09 18.99
CA ARG A 1042 2.03 13.34 18.12
C ARG A 1042 1.09 14.41 18.68
N MET A 1043 1.24 14.73 19.96
CA MET A 1043 0.40 15.67 20.71
C MET A 1043 0.95 17.10 20.70
N VAL A 1044 2.26 17.25 20.51
CA VAL A 1044 3.00 18.52 20.53
C VAL A 1044 2.42 19.58 19.57
N PRO A 1045 1.95 19.27 18.34
CA PRO A 1045 1.38 20.30 17.45
C PRO A 1045 0.11 21.00 17.94
N GLY A 1046 -0.52 20.52 19.02
CA GLY A 1046 -1.70 21.16 19.63
C GLY A 1046 -1.39 22.10 20.81
N ILE A 1047 -0.14 22.22 21.26
CA ILE A 1047 0.23 22.90 22.52
C ILE A 1047 0.80 24.30 22.26
N PRO A 1048 0.28 25.39 22.86
CA PRO A 1048 0.82 26.74 22.67
C PRO A 1048 2.25 26.90 23.19
N GLU A 1049 3.08 27.67 22.46
CA GLU A 1049 4.49 27.90 22.81
C GLU A 1049 4.71 28.49 24.23
N SER A 1050 3.81 29.36 24.69
CA SER A 1050 3.84 29.97 26.03
C SER A 1050 3.54 29.01 27.19
N MET A 1051 2.95 27.85 26.91
CA MET A 1051 2.67 26.80 27.91
C MET A 1051 3.76 25.74 27.97
N LEU A 1052 4.64 25.76 26.97
CA LEU A 1052 5.83 24.95 26.93
C LEU A 1052 6.95 25.61 27.76
N ASP A 1053 6.74 26.82 28.30
CA ASP A 1053 7.67 27.53 29.18
C ASP A 1053 8.12 26.71 30.40
N GLY A 1054 9.41 26.36 30.42
CA GLY A 1054 10.00 25.47 31.43
C GLY A 1054 9.80 23.97 31.20
N HIS A 1055 9.20 23.59 30.07
CA HIS A 1055 9.02 22.21 29.57
C HIS A 1055 9.44 22.03 28.12
N HIS A 1056 9.90 23.09 27.48
CA HIS A 1056 10.40 23.08 26.11
C HIS A 1056 11.45 21.96 25.97
N SER A 1057 12.28 21.73 27.00
CA SER A 1057 13.22 20.62 27.08
C SER A 1057 12.54 19.25 26.94
N ARG A 1058 11.46 19.04 27.69
CA ARG A 1058 10.73 17.75 27.66
C ARG A 1058 10.06 17.51 26.31
N VAL A 1059 9.55 18.56 25.66
CA VAL A 1059 8.96 18.47 24.32
C VAL A 1059 10.03 18.15 23.27
N ALA A 1060 11.16 18.83 23.34
CA ALA A 1060 12.32 18.53 22.52
C ALA A 1060 12.80 17.09 22.72
N GLU A 1061 12.79 16.56 23.95
CA GLU A 1061 13.10 15.16 24.27
C GLU A 1061 12.10 14.17 23.63
N LEU A 1062 10.79 14.44 23.71
CA LEU A 1062 9.76 13.60 23.08
C LEU A 1062 9.87 13.58 21.55
N ILE A 1063 10.18 14.74 20.94
CA ILE A 1063 10.49 14.86 19.52
C ILE A 1063 11.66 13.94 19.16
N CYS A 1064 12.73 13.97 19.96
CA CYS A 1064 13.91 13.14 19.77
C CYS A 1064 13.62 11.63 19.91
N ARG A 1065 12.70 11.20 20.79
CA ARG A 1065 12.33 9.78 20.98
C ARG A 1065 11.49 9.17 19.85
N SER A 1066 10.93 9.98 18.95
CA SER A 1066 10.07 9.50 17.86
C SER A 1066 10.88 8.79 16.77
N ARG A 1067 10.59 7.52 16.46
CA ARG A 1067 11.35 6.74 15.45
C ARG A 1067 11.12 7.31 14.05
N PRO A 1068 12.16 7.68 13.28
CA PRO A 1068 12.00 8.30 11.97
C PRO A 1068 11.50 7.28 10.93
N GLN A 1069 10.22 7.38 10.55
CA GLN A 1069 9.71 6.96 9.25
C GLN A 1069 9.15 8.21 8.56
N GLY A 1070 9.41 8.39 7.26
CA GLY A 1070 9.34 9.68 6.52
C GLY A 1070 8.11 10.56 6.76
N VAL A 1071 6.97 9.99 7.12
CA VAL A 1071 5.74 10.67 7.55
C VAL A 1071 5.96 11.65 8.73
N ILE A 1072 7.01 11.44 9.55
CA ILE A 1072 7.33 12.27 10.70
C ILE A 1072 8.05 13.56 10.29
N ALA A 1073 8.89 13.58 9.26
CA ALA A 1073 9.63 14.79 8.86
C ALA A 1073 8.67 15.88 8.36
N ASP A 1074 7.70 15.51 7.51
CA ASP A 1074 6.64 16.38 7.03
C ASP A 1074 5.69 16.81 8.16
N ARG A 1075 5.32 15.91 9.09
CA ARG A 1075 4.49 16.26 10.26
C ARG A 1075 5.22 17.10 11.30
N LEU A 1076 6.51 16.87 11.52
CA LEU A 1076 7.39 17.68 12.37
C LEU A 1076 7.58 19.06 11.77
N SER A 1077 7.77 19.15 10.45
CA SER A 1077 7.78 20.41 9.70
C SER A 1077 6.47 21.16 9.87
N LYS A 1078 5.32 20.49 9.69
CA LYS A 1078 3.98 21.06 9.94
C LYS A 1078 3.75 21.47 11.40
N THR A 1079 4.35 20.75 12.35
CA THR A 1079 4.26 21.02 13.79
C THR A 1079 5.08 22.25 14.17
N LEU A 1080 6.36 22.30 13.80
CA LEU A 1080 7.24 23.43 14.03
C LEU A 1080 6.78 24.70 13.29
N MET A 1081 6.24 24.55 12.07
CA MET A 1081 5.62 25.66 11.33
C MET A 1081 4.42 26.27 12.06
N ARG A 1082 3.60 25.46 12.75
CA ARG A 1082 2.45 25.95 13.50
C ARG A 1082 2.85 26.62 14.81
N LEU A 1083 4.00 26.24 15.37
CA LEU A 1083 4.46 26.69 16.68
C LEU A 1083 5.36 27.93 16.62
N ALA A 1084 5.99 28.27 15.49
CA ALA A 1084 7.12 29.18 15.48
C ALA A 1084 7.00 30.42 14.56
N THR A 1085 7.44 31.56 15.07
CA THR A 1085 7.98 32.69 14.30
C THR A 1085 9.48 32.45 14.03
N ALA A 1086 10.12 33.17 13.10
CA ALA A 1086 11.56 33.00 12.83
C ALA A 1086 12.43 33.10 14.11
N LYS A 1087 12.08 33.99 15.06
CA LYS A 1087 12.75 34.12 16.36
C LYS A 1087 12.53 32.94 17.31
N SER A 1088 11.32 32.37 17.36
CA SER A 1088 11.08 31.17 18.19
C SER A 1088 11.59 29.88 17.56
N MET A 1089 11.75 29.83 16.24
CA MET A 1089 12.33 28.66 15.56
C MET A 1089 13.79 28.44 15.98
N ILE A 1090 14.55 29.51 16.23
CA ILE A 1090 15.91 29.46 16.80
C ILE A 1090 15.91 28.84 18.20
N PHE A 1091 14.97 29.27 19.05
CA PHE A 1091 14.83 28.80 20.42
C PHE A 1091 14.51 27.30 20.47
N TRP A 1092 13.50 26.85 19.71
CA TRP A 1092 13.12 25.43 19.63
C TRP A 1092 14.23 24.57 19.05
N TRP A 1093 14.94 25.08 18.05
CA TRP A 1093 16.07 24.39 17.46
C TRP A 1093 17.19 24.12 18.47
N ARG A 1094 17.65 25.16 19.19
CA ARG A 1094 18.68 25.00 20.23
C ARG A 1094 18.28 23.96 21.26
N LEU A 1095 17.00 23.90 21.59
CA LEU A 1095 16.52 22.99 22.61
C LEU A 1095 16.32 21.55 22.14
N VAL A 1096 15.85 21.32 20.92
CA VAL A 1096 15.84 19.98 20.29
C VAL A 1096 17.25 19.42 20.21
N LEU A 1097 18.23 20.26 19.90
CA LEU A 1097 19.64 19.87 19.96
C LEU A 1097 20.07 19.54 21.40
N GLU A 1098 19.86 20.43 22.37
CA GLU A 1098 20.26 20.20 23.76
C GLU A 1098 19.65 18.92 24.37
N GLU A 1099 18.41 18.60 24.03
CA GLU A 1099 17.69 17.44 24.58
C GLU A 1099 18.02 16.16 23.85
N GLY A 1100 18.04 16.20 22.51
CA GLY A 1100 18.59 15.10 21.71
C GLY A 1100 19.98 14.72 22.21
N ALA A 1101 20.78 15.71 22.65
CA ALA A 1101 22.11 15.48 23.16
C ALA A 1101 22.11 14.69 24.48
N LYS A 1102 21.21 15.05 25.41
CA LYS A 1102 21.00 14.31 26.67
C LYS A 1102 20.52 12.87 26.45
N MET A 1103 19.78 12.61 25.38
CA MET A 1103 19.26 11.26 25.06
C MET A 1103 20.29 10.30 24.46
N GLY A 1104 21.49 10.81 24.21
CA GLY A 1104 22.55 10.05 23.56
C GLY A 1104 22.61 10.31 22.05
N ARG A 1105 23.82 10.10 21.54
CA ARG A 1105 24.25 10.47 20.20
C ARG A 1105 23.39 9.94 19.05
N SER A 1106 22.90 8.70 19.13
CA SER A 1106 22.03 8.10 18.11
C SER A 1106 20.76 8.93 17.88
N THR A 1107 20.12 9.31 18.98
CA THR A 1107 18.85 10.03 18.99
C THR A 1107 19.05 11.46 18.48
N PHE A 1108 20.13 12.11 18.90
CA PHE A 1108 20.52 13.44 18.43
C PHE A 1108 20.75 13.48 16.90
N VAL A 1109 21.51 12.51 16.38
CA VAL A 1109 21.79 12.41 14.94
C VAL A 1109 20.50 12.19 14.13
N GLN A 1110 19.58 11.36 14.64
CA GLN A 1110 18.29 11.12 13.98
C GLN A 1110 17.36 12.33 14.01
N ALA A 1111 17.37 13.12 15.10
CA ALA A 1111 16.52 14.30 15.24
C ALA A 1111 16.92 15.44 14.30
N ILE A 1112 18.21 15.53 13.93
CA ILE A 1112 18.74 16.64 13.14
C ILE A 1112 18.33 16.59 11.68
N LEU A 1113 18.24 15.39 11.08
CA LEU A 1113 17.89 15.24 9.66
C LEU A 1113 16.55 15.92 9.31
N PRO A 1114 15.43 15.61 9.98
CA PRO A 1114 14.16 16.27 9.71
C PRO A 1114 14.16 17.71 10.20
N ALA A 1115 14.83 18.05 11.30
CA ALA A 1115 14.72 19.38 11.87
C ALA A 1115 15.59 20.44 11.15
N ALA A 1116 16.79 20.08 10.66
CA ALA A 1116 17.62 20.96 9.81
C ALA A 1116 16.88 21.34 8.52
N SER A 1117 16.07 20.40 8.03
CA SER A 1117 15.21 20.58 6.87
C SER A 1117 14.16 21.70 7.07
N VAL A 1118 13.58 21.78 8.27
CA VAL A 1118 12.59 22.80 8.65
C VAL A 1118 13.26 24.17 8.81
N VAL A 1119 14.43 24.21 9.47
CA VAL A 1119 15.18 25.45 9.70
C VAL A 1119 15.62 26.08 8.39
N ALA A 1120 16.17 25.29 7.46
CA ALA A 1120 16.57 25.78 6.14
C ALA A 1120 15.39 26.31 5.31
N LYS A 1121 14.17 25.80 5.55
CA LYS A 1121 12.96 26.19 4.81
C LYS A 1121 12.26 27.42 5.41
N TYR A 1122 12.29 27.60 6.73
CA TYR A 1122 11.41 28.55 7.41
C TYR A 1122 12.11 29.44 8.46
N GLY A 1123 13.33 29.11 8.88
CA GLY A 1123 14.03 29.82 9.95
C GLY A 1123 14.73 31.12 9.52
N GLY A 1124 14.89 31.35 8.22
CA GLY A 1124 15.71 32.45 7.69
C GLY A 1124 17.20 32.28 7.97
N ASN A 1125 18.02 33.24 7.51
CA ASN A 1125 19.49 33.13 7.60
C ASN A 1125 20.01 33.08 9.04
N GLU A 1126 19.43 33.87 9.96
CA GLU A 1126 19.84 33.89 11.38
C GLU A 1126 19.66 32.53 12.07
N ALA A 1127 18.58 31.80 11.77
CA ALA A 1127 18.35 30.48 12.36
C ALA A 1127 19.24 29.40 11.76
N VAL A 1128 19.61 29.52 10.49
CA VAL A 1128 20.57 28.64 9.84
C VAL A 1128 21.97 28.86 10.41
N GLU A 1129 22.38 30.11 10.63
CA GLU A 1129 23.66 30.45 11.25
C GLU A 1129 23.76 29.95 12.70
N GLU A 1130 22.72 30.19 13.51
CA GLU A 1130 22.63 29.66 14.87
C GLU A 1130 22.58 28.14 14.94
N ALA A 1131 21.89 27.51 13.97
CA ALA A 1131 21.88 26.07 13.86
C ALA A 1131 23.24 25.49 13.53
N ALA A 1132 23.95 26.11 12.59
CA ALA A 1132 25.31 25.75 12.25
C ALA A 1132 26.26 25.93 13.46
N LEU A 1133 26.14 27.03 14.20
CA LEU A 1133 26.93 27.27 15.42
C LEU A 1133 26.64 26.25 16.52
N GLY A 1134 25.37 25.91 16.76
CA GLY A 1134 24.98 24.88 17.72
C GLY A 1134 25.51 23.49 17.34
N ILE A 1135 25.50 23.15 16.04
CA ILE A 1135 26.08 21.92 15.48
C ILE A 1135 27.62 21.90 15.62
N LEU A 1136 28.26 23.04 15.40
CA LEU A 1136 29.71 23.19 15.54
C LEU A 1136 30.17 23.09 17.00
N ASP A 1137 29.33 23.51 17.95
CA ASP A 1137 29.62 23.52 19.39
C ASP A 1137 29.13 22.25 20.11
N CYS A 1138 28.71 21.20 19.39
CA CYS A 1138 28.21 19.94 19.97
C CYS A 1138 29.22 19.21 20.87
N GLN A 1139 30.52 19.48 20.71
CA GLN A 1139 31.58 18.90 21.53
C GLN A 1139 31.41 19.24 23.03
N ARG A 1140 30.76 20.37 23.36
CA ARG A 1140 30.47 20.74 24.76
C ARG A 1140 29.46 19.83 25.45
N TRP A 1141 28.63 19.11 24.68
CA TRP A 1141 27.56 18.27 25.20
C TRP A 1141 28.00 16.83 25.46
N TRP A 1142 29.06 16.38 24.77
CA TRP A 1142 29.69 15.08 24.99
C TRP A 1142 31.22 15.23 25.04
N PRO A 1143 31.75 15.74 26.17
CA PRO A 1143 33.18 15.86 26.39
C PRO A 1143 33.88 14.51 26.57
#